data_AF-A0A915MNN2-F1
#
_entry.id   AF-A0A915MNN2-F1
#
_cell.length_a   1.000
_cell.length_b   1.000
_cell.length_c   1.000
_cell.angle_alpha   90.00
_cell.angle_beta   90.00
_cell.angle_gamma   90.00
#
_symmetry.space_group_name_H-M   'P 1'
#
loop_
_entity.id
_entity.type
_entity.pdbx_description
1 polymer ?
#
loop_
_entity_poly.entity_id
_entity_poly.type
_entity_poly.pdbx_seq_one_letter_code
_entity_poly.pdbx_strand_id
1 'polypeptide(L)'
;MGGYVGFVGLGSMGGRMARNLLTKNIRLAVFDNNKEKLLEFKEKGSNICSSAAELASKCEKIFTMLPNGEDVLSLYAGKEGIMETLQQNTLCVDCSTIDQATSIQLSELVQTKKASFLDAPVSGGVLGAEKATLTFMIGGDLNDIKKAEYLFELMGKNIVHCGKVGSGQVTKLCNNMLLASQMIALAEIMNMGERLGLDPQVLTSVINSSSGRCWASDTYNPVPGVIPCTPASNNFEPGFTCTLMAKGGDDPEFIHKAIESLVKKLKDRREQLDALISAVTSAGKQPSGCVAIHRSLDGRLQVAGRKGVPNVVYARIWRWPNVNKSELVKLPACQTPTNHPDLICINPYHYDRVVSYELSSLQMDPLPPINSTQSILTNLDGPSSSQQNLENSVFTEQKCQWQSSPFETCSNISGHCNMNSLYPQNNAPKYWCSITYFELDTQVGETFKAPWNMSNIYVDGGMDPNGSENGRFCLGALSNVHRSESSEKARLHIGKGIRLQIIDSINSEDYNIFVECCSQKGIFVKSCFLDFQNGLGYGNAVHKFCFGAVRKVFNLKWAYTEMVEKKRRANMAAMVKAYAVAGIAPQNGLVQDSGTGVDDLRATCCTIAISFVKGWGIGYPRSNIKETPCWIEIQLFRPLQLLNELLSSN
;
A
#
# COMPACT_ATOMS: atom_id res chain seq x y z
N MET A 1 -43.24 -19.09 15.10
CA MET A 1 -41.80 -18.73 15.11
C MET A 1 -41.72 -17.22 14.98
N GLY A 2 -41.45 -16.49 16.06
CA GLY A 2 -41.65 -15.04 16.11
C GLY A 2 -40.69 -14.34 17.07
N GLY A 3 -39.39 -14.58 16.88
CA GLY A 3 -38.31 -13.94 17.64
C GLY A 3 -37.95 -12.54 17.09
N TYR A 4 -37.17 -11.78 17.86
CA TYR A 4 -36.64 -10.49 17.43
C TYR A 4 -35.45 -10.67 16.48
N VAL A 5 -35.27 -9.73 15.54
CA VAL A 5 -34.00 -9.51 14.85
C VAL A 5 -33.19 -8.51 15.67
N GLY A 6 -31.98 -8.89 16.03
CA GLY A 6 -31.05 -8.04 16.77
C GLY A 6 -30.37 -7.03 15.85
N PHE A 7 -30.25 -5.78 16.27
CA PHE A 7 -29.46 -4.77 15.58
C PHE A 7 -28.60 -3.98 16.57
N VAL A 8 -27.28 -4.03 16.41
CA VAL A 8 -26.32 -3.31 17.24
C VAL A 8 -25.60 -2.25 16.43
N GLY A 9 -25.55 -1.02 16.94
CA GLY A 9 -24.97 0.13 16.25
C GLY A 9 -26.03 0.88 15.44
N LEU A 10 -26.52 1.99 16.00
CA LEU A 10 -27.61 2.84 15.49
C LEU A 10 -27.09 4.21 15.02
N GLY A 11 -25.82 4.26 14.62
CA GLY A 11 -25.19 5.43 14.01
C GLY A 11 -25.76 5.78 12.63
N SER A 12 -25.07 6.64 11.86
CA SER A 12 -25.57 7.17 10.59
C SER A 12 -26.00 6.10 9.57
N MET A 13 -25.27 4.98 9.50
CA MET A 13 -25.61 3.85 8.64
C MET A 13 -26.60 2.90 9.34
N GLY A 14 -26.20 2.33 10.48
CA GLY A 14 -26.96 1.29 11.16
C GLY A 14 -28.37 1.73 11.58
N GLY A 15 -28.55 2.98 12.02
CA GLY A 15 -29.87 3.52 12.36
C GLY A 15 -30.81 3.63 11.16
N ARG A 16 -30.30 3.88 9.94
CA ARG A 16 -31.13 3.92 8.72
C ARG A 16 -31.49 2.51 8.26
N MET A 17 -30.52 1.60 8.31
CA MET A 17 -30.72 0.18 8.01
C MET A 17 -31.78 -0.45 8.94
N ALA A 18 -31.64 -0.26 10.26
CA ALA A 18 -32.60 -0.75 11.24
C ALA A 18 -33.99 -0.11 11.06
N ARG A 19 -34.07 1.16 10.67
CA ARG A 19 -35.36 1.81 10.39
C ARG A 19 -36.08 1.17 9.20
N ASN A 20 -35.37 0.79 8.14
CA ASN A 20 -35.99 0.09 7.01
C ASN A 20 -36.64 -1.22 7.45
N LEU A 21 -35.96 -1.99 8.30
CA LEU A 21 -36.53 -3.21 8.88
C LEU A 21 -37.81 -2.92 9.69
N LEU A 22 -37.81 -1.88 10.52
CA LEU A 22 -39.00 -1.48 11.28
C LEU A 22 -40.17 -1.08 10.38
N THR A 23 -39.93 -0.29 9.33
CA THR A 23 -41.00 0.12 8.39
C THR A 23 -41.64 -1.06 7.65
N LYS A 24 -40.98 -2.21 7.66
CA LYS A 24 -41.45 -3.47 7.07
C LYS A 24 -41.99 -4.43 8.13
N ASN A 25 -42.30 -3.92 9.32
CA ASN A 25 -42.86 -4.66 10.45
C ASN A 25 -41.96 -5.78 10.99
N ILE A 26 -40.65 -5.71 10.78
CA ILE A 26 -39.70 -6.61 11.44
C ILE A 26 -39.55 -6.19 12.90
N ARG A 27 -39.78 -7.14 13.82
CA ARG A 27 -39.62 -6.90 15.26
C ARG A 27 -38.13 -6.80 15.60
N LEU A 28 -37.66 -5.63 16.01
CA LEU A 28 -36.27 -5.41 16.38
C LEU A 28 -36.03 -5.42 17.88
N ALA A 29 -34.94 -6.07 18.28
CA ALA A 29 -34.25 -5.78 19.53
C ALA A 29 -33.00 -4.96 19.19
N VAL A 30 -32.76 -3.85 19.88
CA VAL A 30 -31.68 -2.93 19.53
C VAL A 30 -30.79 -2.60 20.71
N PHE A 31 -29.50 -2.38 20.42
CA PHE A 31 -28.51 -1.91 21.37
C PHE A 31 -27.58 -0.87 20.72
N ASP A 32 -27.24 0.17 21.48
CA ASP A 32 -26.23 1.18 21.13
C ASP A 32 -25.71 1.81 22.43
N ASN A 33 -24.47 2.31 22.43
CA ASN A 33 -23.91 3.03 23.57
C ASN A 33 -24.57 4.41 23.75
N ASN A 34 -25.12 4.99 22.68
CA ASN A 34 -25.84 6.25 22.70
C ASN A 34 -27.31 6.05 23.10
N LYS A 35 -27.63 6.48 24.33
CA LYS A 35 -28.97 6.41 24.91
C LYS A 35 -30.03 7.19 24.13
N GLU A 36 -29.68 8.30 23.48
CA GLU A 36 -30.62 9.09 22.68
C GLU A 36 -31.07 8.30 21.45
N LYS A 37 -30.16 7.56 20.82
CA LYS A 37 -30.50 6.66 19.70
C LYS A 37 -31.42 5.54 20.13
N LEU A 38 -31.18 4.96 21.31
CA LEU A 38 -32.07 3.94 21.87
C LEU A 38 -33.48 4.48 22.13
N LEU A 39 -33.60 5.72 22.63
CA LEU A 39 -34.91 6.35 22.84
C LEU A 39 -35.68 6.54 21.53
N GLU A 40 -35.03 7.00 20.46
CA GLU A 40 -35.65 7.15 19.14
C GLU A 40 -36.25 5.83 18.62
N PHE A 41 -35.55 4.72 18.85
CA PHE A 41 -36.02 3.39 18.44
C PHE A 41 -37.10 2.83 19.37
N LYS A 42 -37.07 3.17 20.66
CA LYS A 42 -38.12 2.79 21.62
C LYS A 42 -39.47 3.39 21.22
N GLU A 43 -39.48 4.67 20.85
CA GLU A 43 -40.68 5.38 20.39
C GLU A 43 -41.25 4.76 19.11
N LYS A 44 -40.40 4.13 18.30
CA LYS A 44 -40.78 3.41 17.07
C LYS A 44 -41.14 1.94 17.29
N GLY A 45 -41.23 1.50 18.55
CA GLY A 45 -41.70 0.17 18.93
C GLY A 45 -40.61 -0.92 19.00
N SER A 46 -39.33 -0.58 18.94
CA SER A 46 -38.24 -1.53 19.14
C SER A 46 -38.11 -1.96 20.61
N ASN A 47 -37.70 -3.21 20.83
CA ASN A 47 -37.28 -3.68 22.14
C ASN A 47 -35.86 -3.18 22.46
N ILE A 48 -35.70 -2.35 23.49
CA ILE A 48 -34.39 -1.85 23.91
C ILE A 48 -33.71 -2.87 24.80
N CYS A 49 -32.48 -3.24 24.48
CA CYS A 49 -31.61 -4.06 25.32
C CYS A 49 -30.61 -3.16 26.04
N SER A 50 -30.29 -3.52 27.29
CA SER A 50 -29.31 -2.83 28.14
C SER A 50 -27.87 -3.20 27.82
N SER A 51 -27.65 -4.34 27.16
CA SER A 51 -26.34 -4.80 26.70
C SER A 51 -26.44 -5.66 25.44
N ALA A 52 -25.30 -5.91 24.81
CA ALA A 52 -25.20 -6.80 23.65
C ALA A 52 -25.48 -8.26 24.03
N ALA A 53 -25.06 -8.70 25.22
CA ALA A 53 -25.45 -9.98 25.79
C ALA A 53 -26.97 -10.10 25.93
N GLU A 54 -27.64 -9.12 26.53
CA GLU A 54 -29.10 -9.19 26.67
C GLU A 54 -29.80 -9.35 25.30
N LEU A 55 -29.31 -8.64 24.29
CA LEU A 55 -29.81 -8.75 22.91
C LEU A 55 -29.56 -10.15 22.33
N ALA A 56 -28.35 -10.69 22.49
CA ALA A 56 -27.98 -12.01 21.97
C ALA A 56 -28.82 -13.15 22.56
N SER A 57 -29.26 -13.02 23.83
CA SER A 57 -30.13 -14.00 24.48
C SER A 57 -31.56 -14.09 23.91
N LYS A 58 -31.97 -13.13 23.07
CA LYS A 58 -33.36 -13.00 22.57
C LYS A 58 -33.48 -13.11 21.05
N CYS A 59 -32.36 -13.17 20.32
CA CYS A 59 -32.33 -13.00 18.88
C CYS A 59 -31.71 -14.20 18.16
N GLU A 60 -32.40 -14.69 17.13
CA GLU A 60 -31.89 -15.75 16.24
C GLU A 60 -31.04 -15.19 15.08
N LYS A 61 -31.15 -13.89 14.81
CA LYS A 61 -30.38 -13.18 13.78
C LYS A 61 -29.92 -11.86 14.37
N ILE A 62 -28.63 -11.55 14.29
CA ILE A 62 -28.03 -10.36 14.88
C ILE A 62 -27.22 -9.63 13.82
N PHE A 63 -27.54 -8.36 13.58
CA PHE A 63 -26.79 -7.48 12.69
C PHE A 63 -25.94 -6.51 13.52
N THR A 64 -24.68 -6.34 13.16
CA THR A 64 -23.77 -5.36 13.78
C THR A 64 -23.31 -4.34 12.75
N MET A 65 -23.30 -3.05 13.11
CA MET A 65 -22.84 -1.96 12.25
C MET A 65 -22.05 -0.92 13.04
N LEU A 66 -20.74 -1.15 13.18
CA LEU A 66 -19.85 -0.40 14.04
C LEU A 66 -18.75 0.36 13.28
N PRO A 67 -18.12 1.36 13.92
CA PRO A 67 -17.12 2.20 13.28
C PRO A 67 -15.81 1.50 12.92
N ASN A 68 -15.32 0.54 13.72
CA ASN A 68 -14.01 -0.09 13.52
C ASN A 68 -13.94 -1.54 14.05
N GLY A 69 -12.85 -2.25 13.74
CA GLY A 69 -12.67 -3.67 14.10
C GLY A 69 -12.50 -3.93 15.59
N GLU A 70 -11.87 -3.00 16.33
CA GLU A 70 -11.70 -3.12 17.78
C GLU A 70 -13.04 -3.04 18.50
N ASP A 71 -13.93 -2.14 18.06
CA ASP A 71 -15.30 -2.03 18.57
C ASP A 71 -16.09 -3.31 18.31
N VAL A 72 -15.97 -3.90 17.10
CA VAL A 72 -16.64 -5.16 16.77
C VAL A 72 -16.09 -6.29 17.65
N LEU A 73 -14.78 -6.43 17.76
CA LEU A 73 -14.17 -7.47 18.58
C LEU A 73 -14.58 -7.34 20.05
N SER A 74 -14.58 -6.12 20.58
CA SER A 74 -15.02 -5.82 21.95
C SER A 74 -16.52 -6.09 22.15
N LEU A 75 -17.36 -5.78 21.16
CA LEU A 75 -18.80 -6.08 21.20
C LEU A 75 -19.06 -7.59 21.27
N TYR A 76 -18.30 -8.39 20.52
CA TYR A 76 -18.47 -9.84 20.51
C TYR A 76 -17.86 -10.51 21.74
N ALA A 77 -16.57 -10.27 21.99
CA ALA A 77 -15.76 -11.02 22.96
C ALA A 77 -15.64 -10.35 24.33
N GLY A 78 -15.99 -9.07 24.44
CA GLY A 78 -15.87 -8.29 25.67
C GLY A 78 -16.93 -8.63 26.71
N LYS A 79 -16.80 -7.97 27.87
CA LYS A 79 -17.75 -8.07 28.98
C LYS A 79 -19.13 -7.57 28.54
N GLU A 80 -20.19 -8.29 28.90
CA GLU A 80 -21.56 -8.05 28.43
C GLU A 80 -21.70 -8.08 26.90
N GLY A 81 -20.74 -8.75 26.24
CA GLY A 81 -20.68 -8.93 24.79
C GLY A 81 -21.58 -10.05 24.28
N ILE A 82 -21.74 -10.12 22.96
CA ILE A 82 -22.62 -11.08 22.28
C ILE A 82 -22.32 -12.53 22.72
N MET A 83 -21.04 -12.89 22.83
CA MET A 83 -20.61 -14.28 23.09
C MET A 83 -20.99 -14.83 24.47
N GLU A 84 -21.29 -13.96 25.45
CA GLU A 84 -21.64 -14.41 26.81
C GLU A 84 -22.95 -15.20 26.82
N THR A 85 -23.90 -14.81 25.97
CA THR A 85 -25.28 -15.34 25.97
C THR A 85 -25.78 -15.71 24.56
N LEU A 86 -24.87 -15.73 23.58
CA LEU A 86 -25.17 -16.15 22.21
C LEU A 86 -25.80 -17.55 22.19
N GLN A 87 -26.97 -17.64 21.57
CA GLN A 87 -27.69 -18.90 21.44
C GLN A 87 -27.13 -19.76 20.30
N GLN A 88 -27.29 -21.07 20.44
CA GLN A 88 -26.97 -22.01 19.36
C GLN A 88 -27.87 -21.74 18.15
N ASN A 89 -27.34 -21.94 16.93
CA ASN A 89 -28.00 -21.70 15.65
C ASN A 89 -28.35 -20.23 15.37
N THR A 90 -27.90 -19.27 16.19
CA THR A 90 -28.00 -17.85 15.88
C THR A 90 -27.12 -17.51 14.68
N LEU A 91 -27.62 -16.64 13.79
CA LEU A 91 -26.87 -16.09 12.68
C LEU A 91 -26.40 -14.66 13.01
N CYS A 92 -25.09 -14.50 13.13
CA CYS A 92 -24.43 -13.21 13.31
C CYS A 92 -24.00 -12.64 11.96
N VAL A 93 -24.34 -11.39 11.69
CA VAL A 93 -24.03 -10.69 10.43
C VAL A 93 -23.34 -9.38 10.77
N ASP A 94 -22.06 -9.27 10.47
CA ASP A 94 -21.33 -8.01 10.66
C ASP A 94 -21.30 -7.18 9.38
N CYS A 95 -22.01 -6.07 9.39
CA CYS A 95 -22.07 -5.10 8.28
C CYS A 95 -20.96 -4.04 8.36
N SER A 96 -20.14 -4.07 9.41
CA SER A 96 -19.02 -3.15 9.61
C SER A 96 -17.95 -3.33 8.54
N THR A 97 -17.19 -2.27 8.28
CA THR A 97 -15.97 -2.37 7.44
C THR A 97 -14.75 -2.48 8.34
N ILE A 98 -14.19 -3.68 8.41
CA ILE A 98 -13.10 -4.09 9.31
C ILE A 98 -12.05 -4.89 8.53
N ASP A 99 -10.93 -5.25 9.17
CA ASP A 99 -9.93 -6.08 8.51
C ASP A 99 -10.39 -7.55 8.36
N GLN A 100 -9.80 -8.22 7.37
CA GLN A 100 -10.16 -9.60 7.03
C GLN A 100 -9.85 -10.59 8.18
N ALA A 101 -8.74 -10.39 8.88
CA ALA A 101 -8.30 -11.30 9.93
C ALA A 101 -9.27 -11.27 11.12
N THR A 102 -9.71 -10.08 11.53
CA THR A 102 -10.73 -9.91 12.58
C THR A 102 -12.06 -10.58 12.20
N SER A 103 -12.50 -10.48 10.93
CA SER A 103 -13.73 -11.18 10.49
C SER A 103 -13.59 -12.70 10.60
N ILE A 104 -12.45 -13.26 10.23
CA ILE A 104 -12.16 -14.70 10.36
C ILE A 104 -12.14 -15.11 11.83
N GLN A 105 -11.45 -14.35 12.68
CA GLN A 105 -11.38 -14.58 14.12
C GLN A 105 -12.77 -14.56 14.77
N LEU A 106 -13.63 -13.61 14.39
CA LEU A 106 -15.00 -13.53 14.89
C LEU A 106 -15.83 -14.74 14.48
N SER A 107 -15.69 -15.20 13.23
CA SER A 107 -16.36 -16.43 12.79
C SER A 107 -15.93 -17.64 13.60
N GLU A 108 -14.63 -17.81 13.85
CA GLU A 108 -14.12 -18.91 14.69
C GLU A 108 -14.69 -18.83 16.11
N LEU A 109 -14.73 -17.62 16.69
CA LEU A 109 -15.28 -17.38 18.01
C LEU A 109 -16.78 -17.74 18.07
N VAL A 110 -17.58 -17.26 17.12
CA VAL A 110 -19.02 -17.53 17.02
C VAL A 110 -19.31 -19.02 16.84
N GLN A 111 -18.49 -19.73 16.06
CA GLN A 111 -18.63 -21.17 15.86
C GLN A 111 -18.44 -21.98 17.15
N THR A 112 -17.67 -21.50 18.13
CA THR A 112 -17.55 -22.17 19.45
C THR A 112 -18.89 -22.31 20.19
N LYS A 113 -19.87 -21.47 19.87
CA LYS A 113 -21.24 -21.51 20.40
C LYS A 113 -22.23 -22.23 19.48
N LYS A 114 -21.74 -22.91 18.43
CA LYS A 114 -22.56 -23.55 17.39
C LYS A 114 -23.51 -22.56 16.70
N ALA A 115 -23.04 -21.34 16.50
CA ALA A 115 -23.70 -20.27 15.77
C ALA A 115 -22.95 -20.01 14.44
N SER A 116 -23.58 -19.27 13.53
CA SER A 116 -23.03 -18.95 12.20
C SER A 116 -22.66 -17.48 12.11
N PHE A 117 -21.67 -17.15 11.26
CA PHE A 117 -21.19 -15.79 11.05
C PHE A 117 -21.07 -15.45 9.56
N LEU A 118 -21.47 -14.22 9.20
CA LEU A 118 -21.28 -13.62 7.88
C LEU A 118 -20.61 -12.24 8.05
N ASP A 119 -19.55 -11.97 7.29
CA ASP A 119 -19.11 -10.59 7.06
C ASP A 119 -19.86 -10.04 5.85
N ALA A 120 -20.59 -8.94 6.03
CA ALA A 120 -21.48 -8.36 5.03
C ALA A 120 -21.31 -6.83 4.92
N PRO A 121 -20.08 -6.31 4.69
CA PRO A 121 -19.88 -4.88 4.50
C PRO A 121 -20.70 -4.31 3.35
N VAL A 122 -21.09 -3.04 3.49
CA VAL A 122 -22.03 -2.37 2.59
C VAL A 122 -21.43 -1.27 1.74
N SER A 123 -22.02 -1.01 0.57
CA SER A 123 -21.74 0.16 -0.28
C SER A 123 -23.03 0.90 -0.66
N GLY A 124 -22.93 2.21 -0.89
CA GLY A 124 -24.07 3.10 -1.20
C GLY A 124 -24.26 4.28 -0.24
N GLY A 125 -23.52 4.30 0.86
CA GLY A 125 -23.50 5.42 1.82
C GLY A 125 -24.84 5.65 2.52
N VAL A 126 -24.94 6.81 3.18
CA VAL A 126 -26.11 7.19 3.99
C VAL A 126 -27.39 7.23 3.17
N LEU A 127 -27.33 7.76 1.94
CA LEU A 127 -28.47 7.84 1.04
C LEU A 127 -28.95 6.44 0.60
N GLY A 128 -28.02 5.53 0.30
CA GLY A 128 -28.34 4.15 -0.03
C GLY A 128 -28.96 3.41 1.16
N ALA A 129 -28.45 3.65 2.38
CA ALA A 129 -29.03 3.10 3.61
C ALA A 129 -30.44 3.63 3.86
N GLU A 130 -30.71 4.91 3.60
CA GLU A 130 -32.03 5.50 3.76
C GLU A 130 -33.04 4.98 2.73
N LYS A 131 -32.61 4.75 1.50
CA LYS A 131 -33.46 4.30 0.39
C LYS A 131 -33.58 2.77 0.29
N ALA A 132 -32.95 2.02 1.19
CA ALA A 132 -32.82 0.57 1.11
C ALA A 132 -32.21 0.07 -0.22
N THR A 133 -31.22 0.80 -0.77
CA THR A 133 -30.56 0.46 -2.04
C THR A 133 -29.09 0.13 -1.88
N LEU A 134 -28.66 -0.27 -0.68
CA LEU A 134 -27.29 -0.71 -0.43
C LEU A 134 -26.91 -1.94 -1.26
N THR A 135 -25.62 -2.07 -1.54
CA THR A 135 -25.01 -3.31 -1.99
C THR A 135 -24.35 -4.00 -0.80
N PHE A 136 -24.74 -5.23 -0.50
CA PHE A 136 -24.10 -6.10 0.49
C PHE A 136 -23.09 -7.02 -0.21
N MET A 137 -21.85 -7.00 0.25
CA MET A 137 -20.77 -7.89 -0.19
C MET A 137 -20.54 -8.93 0.91
N ILE A 138 -20.97 -10.17 0.70
CA ILE A 138 -21.15 -11.13 1.79
C ILE A 138 -20.15 -12.28 1.69
N GLY A 139 -19.30 -12.44 2.70
CA GLY A 139 -18.48 -13.62 2.93
C GLY A 139 -19.14 -14.58 3.93
N GLY A 140 -19.14 -15.87 3.62
CA GLY A 140 -19.65 -16.94 4.48
C GLY A 140 -20.41 -18.03 3.74
N ASP A 141 -21.12 -18.88 4.50
CA ASP A 141 -21.86 -20.02 3.94
C ASP A 141 -23.11 -19.56 3.19
N LEU A 142 -23.31 -20.08 1.98
CA LEU A 142 -24.43 -19.69 1.11
C LEU A 142 -25.80 -20.01 1.75
N ASN A 143 -25.90 -21.07 2.54
CA ASN A 143 -27.15 -21.42 3.23
C ASN A 143 -27.46 -20.42 4.34
N ASP A 144 -26.45 -19.89 5.02
CA ASP A 144 -26.63 -18.84 6.02
C ASP A 144 -27.04 -17.51 5.39
N ILE A 145 -26.52 -17.21 4.19
CA ILE A 145 -26.99 -16.05 3.40
C ILE A 145 -28.47 -16.21 3.07
N LYS A 146 -28.91 -17.36 2.56
CA LYS A 146 -30.32 -17.65 2.25
C LYS A 146 -31.24 -17.50 3.46
N LYS A 147 -30.79 -17.83 4.67
CA LYS A 147 -31.57 -17.66 5.92
C LYS A 147 -31.85 -16.19 6.25
N ALA A 148 -31.03 -15.26 5.77
CA ALA A 148 -31.16 -13.82 6.01
C ALA A 148 -31.42 -12.98 4.74
N GLU A 149 -31.59 -13.61 3.58
CA GLU A 149 -31.77 -12.96 2.27
C GLU A 149 -32.89 -11.91 2.29
N TYR A 150 -34.05 -12.27 2.83
CA TYR A 150 -35.17 -11.33 2.97
C TYR A 150 -34.83 -10.10 3.82
N LEU A 151 -33.96 -10.21 4.84
CA LEU A 151 -33.54 -9.06 5.65
C LEU A 151 -32.57 -8.16 4.88
N PHE A 152 -31.67 -8.76 4.10
CA PHE A 152 -30.78 -8.01 3.22
C PHE A 152 -31.56 -7.23 2.17
N GLU A 153 -32.56 -7.83 1.53
CA GLU A 153 -33.42 -7.19 0.52
C GLU A 153 -34.25 -6.02 1.08
N LEU A 154 -34.57 -6.04 2.37
CA LEU A 154 -35.25 -4.91 3.02
C LEU A 154 -34.31 -3.73 3.30
N MET A 155 -33.00 -3.92 3.24
CA MET A 155 -31.99 -2.90 3.51
C MET A 155 -31.15 -2.54 2.28
N GLY A 156 -31.20 -3.35 1.23
CA GLY A 156 -30.34 -3.22 0.07
C GLY A 156 -30.96 -3.77 -1.21
N LYS A 157 -30.38 -3.34 -2.34
CA LYS A 157 -30.81 -3.72 -3.69
C LYS A 157 -29.97 -4.87 -4.27
N ASN A 158 -28.69 -4.94 -3.93
CA ASN A 158 -27.79 -5.95 -4.49
C ASN A 158 -27.18 -6.79 -3.37
N ILE A 159 -27.40 -8.10 -3.41
CA ILE A 159 -26.91 -9.05 -2.41
C ILE A 159 -25.91 -9.98 -3.12
N VAL A 160 -24.62 -9.83 -2.82
CA VAL A 160 -23.55 -10.50 -3.58
C VAL A 160 -22.81 -11.46 -2.67
N HIS A 161 -22.79 -12.75 -3.03
CA HIS A 161 -21.93 -13.74 -2.35
C HIS A 161 -20.50 -13.63 -2.88
N CYS A 162 -19.57 -13.29 -1.98
CA CYS A 162 -18.17 -13.01 -2.31
C CYS A 162 -17.23 -14.19 -2.00
N GLY A 163 -17.72 -15.28 -1.43
CA GLY A 163 -16.94 -16.45 -1.05
C GLY A 163 -17.02 -16.76 0.44
N LYS A 164 -15.94 -17.32 1.01
CA LYS A 164 -15.85 -17.66 2.44
C LYS A 164 -15.79 -16.41 3.33
N VAL A 165 -15.93 -16.58 4.64
CA VAL A 165 -15.77 -15.46 5.61
C VAL A 165 -14.46 -14.69 5.36
N GLY A 166 -14.56 -13.37 5.44
CA GLY A 166 -13.54 -12.38 5.13
C GLY A 166 -13.54 -11.91 3.68
N SER A 167 -14.19 -12.65 2.76
CA SER A 167 -14.20 -12.28 1.33
C SER A 167 -15.08 -11.06 1.04
N GLY A 168 -16.09 -10.81 1.88
CA GLY A 168 -16.88 -9.57 1.83
C GLY A 168 -16.02 -8.35 2.14
N GLN A 169 -15.21 -8.41 3.20
CA GLN A 169 -14.26 -7.34 3.55
C GLN A 169 -13.23 -7.09 2.44
N VAL A 170 -12.64 -8.15 1.87
CA VAL A 170 -11.68 -8.01 0.76
C VAL A 170 -12.34 -7.36 -0.46
N THR A 171 -13.55 -7.78 -0.82
CA THR A 171 -14.30 -7.20 -1.95
C THR A 171 -14.58 -5.72 -1.70
N LYS A 172 -15.01 -5.37 -0.48
CA LYS A 172 -15.24 -3.98 -0.09
C LYS A 172 -13.97 -3.14 -0.15
N LEU A 173 -12.84 -3.68 0.30
CA LEU A 173 -11.55 -3.01 0.25
C LEU A 173 -11.13 -2.71 -1.20
N CYS A 174 -11.21 -3.70 -2.09
CA CYS A 174 -10.93 -3.51 -3.52
C CYS A 174 -11.83 -2.42 -4.13
N ASN A 175 -13.14 -2.46 -3.84
CA ASN A 175 -14.09 -1.45 -4.31
C ASN A 175 -13.73 -0.04 -3.82
N ASN A 176 -13.41 0.11 -2.53
CA ASN A 176 -13.08 1.40 -1.95
C ASN A 176 -11.73 1.94 -2.45
N MET A 177 -10.74 1.07 -2.68
CA MET A 177 -9.46 1.46 -3.27
C MET A 177 -9.67 2.01 -4.69
N LEU A 178 -10.46 1.31 -5.52
CA LEU A 178 -10.80 1.78 -6.86
C LEU A 178 -11.54 3.13 -6.82
N LEU A 179 -12.51 3.28 -5.92
CA LEU A 179 -13.23 4.54 -5.72
C LEU A 179 -12.28 5.69 -5.34
N ALA A 180 -11.31 5.44 -4.45
CA ALA A 180 -10.34 6.46 -4.03
C ALA A 180 -9.50 6.92 -5.22
N SER A 181 -8.97 6.00 -6.02
CA SER A 181 -8.21 6.32 -7.23
C SER A 181 -9.04 7.12 -8.23
N GLN A 182 -10.28 6.70 -8.48
CA GLN A 182 -11.19 7.40 -9.39
C GLN A 182 -11.53 8.81 -8.90
N MET A 183 -11.76 8.98 -7.61
CA MET A 183 -12.09 10.29 -7.03
C MET A 183 -10.93 11.27 -7.15
N ILE A 184 -9.69 10.82 -6.89
CA ILE A 184 -8.48 11.65 -7.04
C ILE A 184 -8.29 12.03 -8.51
N ALA A 185 -8.31 11.05 -9.42
CA ALA A 185 -8.14 11.28 -10.84
C ALA A 185 -9.22 12.25 -11.39
N LEU A 186 -10.48 12.06 -10.98
CA LEU A 186 -11.56 12.95 -11.36
C LEU A 186 -11.32 14.37 -10.83
N ALA A 187 -10.95 14.54 -9.56
CA ALA A 187 -10.67 15.85 -8.99
C ALA A 187 -9.53 16.58 -9.73
N GLU A 188 -8.47 15.86 -10.10
CA GLU A 188 -7.35 16.39 -10.89
C GLU A 188 -7.79 16.82 -12.30
N ILE A 189 -8.53 15.97 -13.00
CA ILE A 189 -9.03 16.26 -14.36
C ILE A 189 -10.03 17.42 -14.35
N MET A 190 -10.91 17.48 -13.35
CA MET A 190 -11.85 18.59 -13.21
C MET A 190 -11.13 19.91 -12.95
N ASN A 191 -10.14 19.93 -12.05
CA ASN A 191 -9.32 21.11 -11.79
C ASN A 191 -8.47 21.52 -13.01
N MET A 192 -7.92 20.55 -13.76
CA MET A 192 -7.20 20.83 -14.99
C MET A 192 -8.12 21.45 -16.05
N GLY A 193 -9.31 20.88 -16.26
CA GLY A 193 -10.29 21.39 -17.20
C GLY A 193 -10.75 22.81 -16.88
N GLU A 194 -11.04 23.09 -15.60
CA GLU A 194 -11.41 24.43 -15.15
C GLU A 194 -10.29 25.45 -15.39
N ARG A 195 -9.03 25.09 -15.09
CA ARG A 195 -7.86 25.96 -15.37
C ARG A 195 -7.61 26.20 -16.86
N LEU A 196 -8.03 25.27 -17.71
CA LEU A 196 -7.99 25.42 -19.17
C LEU A 196 -9.26 26.13 -19.72
N GLY A 197 -10.14 26.63 -18.85
CA GLY A 197 -11.28 27.46 -19.22
C GLY A 197 -12.57 26.69 -19.54
N LEU A 198 -12.67 25.41 -19.16
CA LEU A 198 -13.89 24.62 -19.33
C LEU A 198 -14.86 24.83 -18.17
N ASP A 199 -16.16 24.90 -18.48
CA ASP A 199 -17.22 24.82 -17.47
C ASP A 199 -17.25 23.41 -16.86
N PRO A 200 -17.13 23.27 -15.52
CA PRO A 200 -17.20 21.98 -14.83
C PRO A 200 -18.47 21.17 -15.14
N GLN A 201 -19.62 21.81 -15.37
CA GLN A 201 -20.84 21.08 -15.72
C GLN A 201 -20.74 20.44 -17.11
N VAL A 202 -20.21 21.19 -18.09
CA VAL A 202 -20.01 20.72 -19.46
C VAL A 202 -18.98 19.58 -19.46
N LEU A 203 -17.85 19.77 -18.78
CA LEU A 203 -16.82 18.72 -18.68
C LEU A 203 -17.35 17.46 -18.02
N THR A 204 -18.11 17.59 -16.93
CA THR A 204 -18.77 16.46 -16.27
C THR A 204 -19.74 15.75 -17.20
N SER A 205 -20.53 16.49 -17.98
CA SER A 205 -21.45 15.91 -18.97
C SER A 205 -20.71 15.08 -19.99
N VAL A 206 -19.60 15.59 -20.55
CA VAL A 206 -18.77 14.86 -21.53
C VAL A 206 -18.15 13.62 -20.91
N ILE A 207 -17.58 13.72 -19.69
CA ILE A 207 -17.03 12.57 -18.97
C ILE A 207 -18.11 11.49 -18.78
N ASN A 208 -19.31 11.89 -18.34
CA ASN A 208 -20.40 10.97 -18.03
C ASN A 208 -21.07 10.35 -19.28
N SER A 209 -20.90 10.95 -20.46
CA SER A 209 -21.32 10.35 -21.74
C SER A 209 -20.22 9.59 -22.46
N SER A 210 -19.02 9.50 -21.88
CA SER A 210 -17.82 8.94 -22.52
C SER A 210 -17.18 7.85 -21.66
N SER A 211 -16.00 7.35 -22.08
CA SER A 211 -15.27 6.27 -21.41
C SER A 211 -14.68 6.66 -20.04
N GLY A 212 -14.62 7.95 -19.70
CA GLY A 212 -14.15 8.43 -18.40
C GLY A 212 -15.19 8.30 -17.28
N ARG A 213 -16.43 7.94 -17.60
CA ARG A 213 -17.53 7.84 -16.64
C ARG A 213 -17.17 6.89 -15.48
N CYS A 214 -17.38 7.37 -14.26
CA CYS A 214 -17.33 6.55 -13.05
C CYS A 214 -18.38 7.04 -12.03
N TRP A 215 -18.58 6.28 -10.95
CA TRP A 215 -19.53 6.67 -9.90
C TRP A 215 -19.20 8.03 -9.28
N ALA A 216 -17.90 8.33 -9.13
CA ALA A 216 -17.46 9.62 -8.64
C ALA A 216 -17.90 10.76 -9.56
N SER A 217 -17.93 10.58 -10.89
CA SER A 217 -18.27 11.65 -11.83
C SER A 217 -19.76 11.87 -12.01
N ASP A 218 -20.57 10.80 -11.96
CA ASP A 218 -22.01 10.87 -12.23
C ASP A 218 -22.90 10.94 -10.99
N THR A 219 -22.39 10.51 -9.83
CA THR A 219 -23.18 10.41 -8.59
C THR A 219 -22.59 11.25 -7.46
N TYR A 220 -21.27 11.45 -7.42
CA TYR A 220 -20.58 12.03 -6.26
C TYR A 220 -19.47 13.03 -6.65
N ASN A 221 -19.76 13.88 -7.63
CA ASN A 221 -18.77 14.76 -8.25
C ASN A 221 -18.09 15.66 -7.21
N PRO A 222 -16.73 15.76 -7.23
CA PRO A 222 -15.97 16.51 -6.22
C PRO A 222 -16.01 18.03 -6.42
N VAL A 223 -16.59 18.53 -7.51
CA VAL A 223 -16.67 19.97 -7.79
C VAL A 223 -17.97 20.56 -7.23
N PRO A 224 -17.89 21.63 -6.40
CA PRO A 224 -19.07 22.32 -5.89
C PRO A 224 -20.02 22.78 -6.99
N GLY A 225 -21.31 22.54 -6.81
CA GLY A 225 -22.37 23.03 -7.71
C GLY A 225 -22.61 22.17 -8.96
N VAL A 226 -21.81 21.13 -9.22
CA VAL A 226 -22.02 20.23 -10.37
C VAL A 226 -23.15 19.24 -10.12
N ILE A 227 -23.15 18.56 -8.98
CA ILE A 227 -24.25 17.67 -8.57
C ILE A 227 -24.88 18.21 -7.30
N PRO A 228 -26.20 18.50 -7.29
CA PRO A 228 -26.91 18.90 -6.09
C PRO A 228 -26.84 17.83 -4.99
N CYS A 229 -26.81 18.25 -3.72
CA CYS A 229 -26.85 17.35 -2.56
C CYS A 229 -25.66 16.38 -2.40
N THR A 230 -24.55 16.56 -3.14
CA THR A 230 -23.27 15.93 -2.79
C THR A 230 -22.56 16.73 -1.69
N PRO A 231 -21.58 16.14 -0.97
CA PRO A 231 -20.78 16.92 -0.03
C PRO A 231 -20.09 18.12 -0.68
N ALA A 232 -19.58 17.98 -1.90
CA ALA A 232 -18.93 19.09 -2.61
C ALA A 232 -19.85 20.32 -2.75
N SER A 233 -21.15 20.09 -2.97
CA SER A 233 -22.18 21.14 -3.04
C SER A 233 -22.72 21.59 -1.67
N ASN A 234 -22.17 21.07 -0.57
CA ASN A 234 -22.54 21.40 0.81
C ASN A 234 -21.29 21.57 1.69
N ASN A 235 -20.29 22.33 1.21
CA ASN A 235 -19.04 22.63 1.94
C ASN A 235 -18.27 21.40 2.48
N PHE A 236 -18.42 20.25 1.80
CA PHE A 236 -17.87 18.96 2.20
C PHE A 236 -18.36 18.46 3.56
N GLU A 237 -19.53 18.92 4.02
CA GLU A 237 -20.21 18.36 5.19
C GLU A 237 -20.37 16.83 5.03
N PRO A 238 -20.01 16.05 6.06
CA PRO A 238 -19.62 14.66 5.85
C PRO A 238 -20.81 13.71 5.62
N GLY A 239 -20.80 13.03 4.47
CA GLY A 239 -21.53 11.77 4.25
C GLY A 239 -20.66 10.54 4.49
N PHE A 240 -19.47 10.51 3.87
CA PHE A 240 -18.38 9.55 4.07
C PHE A 240 -17.10 10.36 4.30
N THR A 241 -16.51 10.31 5.50
CA THR A 241 -15.39 11.20 5.89
C THR A 241 -14.07 10.76 5.27
N CYS A 242 -13.15 11.71 5.06
CA CYS A 242 -11.77 11.39 4.69
C CYS A 242 -11.10 10.43 5.68
N THR A 243 -11.46 10.49 6.98
CA THR A 243 -10.99 9.56 8.01
C THR A 243 -11.48 8.12 7.77
N LEU A 244 -12.70 7.93 7.27
CA LEU A 244 -13.23 6.61 6.90
C LEU A 244 -12.59 6.06 5.62
N MET A 245 -12.16 6.94 4.70
CA MET A 245 -11.37 6.56 3.52
C MET A 245 -9.91 6.25 3.89
N ALA A 246 -9.32 7.05 4.76
CA ALA A 246 -7.93 7.02 5.18
C ALA A 246 -7.73 6.29 6.51
N LYS A 247 -8.50 5.22 6.76
CA LYS A 247 -8.51 4.41 8.00
C LYS A 247 -7.17 3.74 8.39
N GLY A 248 -6.05 4.24 7.88
CA GLY A 248 -4.68 4.03 8.36
C GLY A 248 -4.02 5.24 9.05
N GLY A 249 -4.75 6.34 9.30
CA GLY A 249 -4.25 7.51 10.06
C GLY A 249 -4.31 7.35 11.58
N ASP A 250 -3.52 8.16 12.30
CA ASP A 250 -3.45 8.16 13.78
C ASP A 250 -4.85 8.31 14.45
N ASP A 251 -5.07 7.63 15.57
CA ASP A 251 -6.32 7.56 16.35
C ASP A 251 -6.89 8.96 16.75
N PRO A 252 -8.21 9.23 16.56
CA PRO A 252 -8.85 10.50 16.92
C PRO A 252 -8.59 11.00 18.34
N GLU A 253 -8.51 10.12 19.35
CA GLU A 253 -8.24 10.52 20.73
C GLU A 253 -6.81 11.08 20.89
N PHE A 254 -5.85 10.47 20.19
CA PHE A 254 -4.48 10.95 20.12
C PHE A 254 -4.40 12.33 19.44
N ILE A 255 -5.12 12.53 18.33
CA ILE A 255 -5.14 13.81 17.60
C ILE A 255 -5.64 14.93 18.52
N HIS A 256 -6.76 14.73 19.20
CA HIS A 256 -7.33 15.72 20.12
C HIS A 256 -6.33 16.11 21.21
N LYS A 257 -5.73 15.13 21.90
CA LYS A 257 -4.75 15.38 22.97
C LYS A 257 -3.48 16.06 22.45
N ALA A 258 -3.07 15.78 21.22
CA ALA A 258 -1.91 16.41 20.61
C ALA A 258 -2.15 17.89 20.31
N ILE A 259 -3.34 18.23 19.80
CA ILE A 259 -3.75 19.62 19.54
C ILE A 259 -3.88 20.40 20.84
N GLU A 260 -4.54 19.85 21.86
CA GLU A 260 -4.66 20.51 23.18
C GLU A 260 -3.30 20.79 23.82
N SER A 261 -2.38 19.80 23.76
CA SER A 261 -1.01 19.96 24.24
C SER A 261 -0.28 21.09 23.51
N LEU A 262 -0.48 21.19 22.19
CA LEU A 262 0.14 22.23 21.39
C LEU A 262 -0.39 23.63 21.72
N VAL A 263 -1.71 23.79 21.75
CA VAL A 263 -2.36 25.08 22.07
C VAL A 263 -1.90 25.55 23.45
N LYS A 264 -1.83 24.66 24.44
CA LYS A 264 -1.32 24.99 25.78
C LYS A 264 0.14 25.44 25.77
N LYS A 265 0.97 24.90 24.87
CA LYS A 265 2.39 25.30 24.70
C LYS A 265 2.57 26.61 23.92
N LEU A 266 1.58 27.03 23.13
CA LEU A 266 1.60 28.25 22.32
C LEU A 266 0.78 29.39 22.93
N LYS A 267 0.07 29.17 24.04
CA LYS A 267 -0.82 30.15 24.68
C LYS A 267 -0.18 31.52 24.93
N ASP A 268 1.11 31.54 25.29
CA ASP A 268 1.87 32.77 25.60
C ASP A 268 2.66 33.30 24.37
N ARG A 269 2.55 32.63 23.22
CA ARG A 269 3.18 32.98 21.92
C ARG A 269 2.11 33.26 20.87
N ARG A 270 1.30 34.30 21.09
CA ARG A 270 0.11 34.63 20.27
C ARG A 270 0.40 34.70 18.77
N GLU A 271 1.50 35.37 18.38
CA GLU A 271 1.90 35.48 16.97
C GLU A 271 2.14 34.11 16.29
N GLN A 272 2.71 33.13 17.02
CA GLN A 272 2.92 31.78 16.48
C GLN A 272 1.63 30.97 16.46
N LEU A 273 0.72 31.20 17.41
CA LEU A 273 -0.59 30.57 17.42
C LEU A 273 -1.44 31.08 16.25
N ASP A 274 -1.45 32.39 16.00
CA ASP A 274 -2.15 33.01 14.88
C ASP A 274 -1.55 32.58 13.54
N ALA A 275 -0.22 32.47 13.46
CA ALA A 275 0.46 31.91 12.30
C ALA A 275 0.08 30.44 12.05
N LEU A 276 -0.06 29.61 13.11
CA LEU A 276 -0.51 28.23 12.99
C LEU A 276 -1.96 28.15 12.50
N ILE A 277 -2.86 28.94 13.09
CA ILE A 277 -4.27 29.01 12.71
C ILE A 277 -4.35 29.41 11.24
N SER A 278 -3.72 30.51 10.85
CA SER A 278 -3.70 31.00 9.46
C SER A 278 -3.16 29.95 8.49
N ALA A 279 -2.06 29.26 8.82
CA ALA A 279 -1.49 28.21 7.99
C ALA A 279 -2.46 27.04 7.78
N VAL A 280 -3.08 26.56 8.86
CA VAL A 280 -3.98 25.40 8.83
C VAL A 280 -5.31 25.75 8.17
N THR A 281 -5.94 26.87 8.52
CA THR A 281 -7.25 27.27 7.97
C THR A 281 -7.16 27.69 6.51
N SER A 282 -6.04 28.26 6.06
CA SER A 282 -5.82 28.59 4.65
C SER A 282 -5.26 27.42 3.83
N ALA A 283 -4.99 26.28 4.46
CA ALA A 283 -4.27 25.16 3.86
C ALA A 283 -2.95 25.58 3.16
N GLY A 284 -2.21 26.51 3.78
CA GLY A 284 -0.96 27.05 3.25
C GLY A 284 -1.10 28.02 2.07
N LYS A 285 -2.32 28.40 1.66
CA LYS A 285 -2.55 29.40 0.60
C LYS A 285 -2.10 30.80 1.01
N GLN A 286 -2.17 31.11 2.31
CA GLN A 286 -1.65 32.35 2.86
C GLN A 286 -0.28 32.08 3.50
N PRO A 287 0.76 32.86 3.16
CA PRO A 287 2.06 32.70 3.80
C PRO A 287 1.95 33.05 5.28
N SER A 288 2.53 32.21 6.13
CA SER A 288 2.51 32.37 7.58
C SER A 288 3.92 32.25 8.17
N GLY A 289 4.11 32.83 9.36
CA GLY A 289 5.35 32.71 10.12
C GLY A 289 5.66 31.28 10.62
N CYS A 290 6.86 31.09 11.15
CA CYS A 290 7.27 29.83 11.77
C CYS A 290 6.53 29.61 13.09
N VAL A 291 6.17 28.36 13.35
CA VAL A 291 5.57 27.93 14.61
C VAL A 291 6.58 27.01 15.28
N ALA A 292 7.33 27.49 16.26
CA ALA A 292 8.44 26.75 16.85
C ALA A 292 8.11 26.29 18.26
N ILE A 293 8.44 25.03 18.55
CA ILE A 293 8.36 24.50 19.92
C ILE A 293 9.72 23.97 20.37
N HIS A 294 9.92 23.92 21.68
CA HIS A 294 11.13 23.34 22.25
C HIS A 294 11.21 21.84 21.97
N ARG A 295 12.42 21.38 21.62
CA ARG A 295 12.77 19.97 21.52
C ARG A 295 12.93 19.40 22.92
N SER A 296 12.38 18.22 23.16
CA SER A 296 12.73 17.41 24.32
C SER A 296 14.17 16.91 24.20
N LEU A 297 14.79 16.48 25.30
CA LEU A 297 16.16 15.90 25.29
C LEU A 297 16.32 14.71 24.33
N ASP A 298 15.26 13.93 24.10
CA ASP A 298 15.23 12.81 23.14
C ASP A 298 14.75 13.23 21.74
N GLY A 299 14.51 14.52 21.52
CA GLY A 299 14.00 15.09 20.27
C GLY A 299 12.57 14.69 19.91
N ARG A 300 11.84 14.03 20.82
CA ARG A 300 10.49 13.51 20.59
C ARG A 300 9.46 14.21 21.48
N LEU A 301 8.30 14.49 20.89
CA LEU A 301 7.10 14.90 21.60
C LEU A 301 6.41 13.65 22.16
N GLN A 302 6.09 13.68 23.46
CA GLN A 302 5.24 12.67 24.09
C GLN A 302 3.82 13.22 24.27
N VAL A 303 2.84 12.52 23.72
CA VAL A 303 1.41 12.81 23.88
C VAL A 303 0.70 11.50 24.17
N ALA A 304 -0.09 11.45 25.25
CA ALA A 304 -0.91 10.28 25.60
C ALA A 304 -0.11 8.96 25.61
N GLY A 305 1.13 8.98 26.13
CA GLY A 305 2.00 7.79 26.20
C GLY A 305 2.77 7.45 24.92
N ARG A 306 2.45 8.07 23.77
CA ARG A 306 3.14 7.84 22.49
C ARG A 306 4.23 8.90 22.24
N LYS A 307 5.39 8.48 21.73
CA LYS A 307 6.52 9.37 21.37
C LYS A 307 6.65 9.50 19.86
N GLY A 308 6.67 10.73 19.35
CA GLY A 308 6.84 11.02 17.92
C GLY A 308 7.68 12.28 17.68
N VAL A 309 8.24 12.44 16.49
CA VAL A 309 9.01 13.66 16.16
C VAL A 309 8.02 14.82 15.96
N PRO A 310 8.19 15.99 16.61
CA PRO A 310 7.16 17.03 16.65
C PRO A 310 6.61 17.46 15.28
N ASN A 311 7.49 17.81 14.33
CA ASN A 311 7.08 18.25 12.99
C ASN A 311 6.39 17.14 12.19
N VAL A 312 6.71 15.87 12.45
CA VAL A 312 6.08 14.71 11.83
C VAL A 312 4.68 14.49 12.41
N VAL A 313 4.54 14.55 13.73
CA VAL A 313 3.24 14.40 14.43
C VAL A 313 2.24 15.43 13.91
N TYR A 314 2.65 16.70 13.86
CA TYR A 314 1.76 17.77 13.40
C TYR A 314 1.56 17.79 11.88
N ALA A 315 2.53 17.31 11.09
CA ALA A 315 2.31 17.07 9.67
C ALA A 315 1.29 15.95 9.42
N ARG A 316 1.28 14.88 10.25
CA ARG A 316 0.26 13.81 10.16
C ARG A 316 -1.14 14.30 10.47
N ILE A 317 -1.26 15.17 11.46
CA ILE A 317 -2.55 15.73 11.88
C ILE A 317 -3.16 16.62 10.79
N TRP A 318 -2.37 17.49 10.15
CA TRP A 318 -2.91 18.55 9.28
C TRP A 318 -2.64 18.42 7.78
N ARG A 319 -1.75 17.52 7.33
CA ARG A 319 -1.43 17.37 5.90
C ARG A 319 -1.33 15.92 5.43
N TRP A 320 -0.46 15.11 6.02
CA TRP A 320 -0.10 13.80 5.50
C TRP A 320 -0.18 12.70 6.58
N PRO A 321 -1.33 12.04 6.76
CA PRO A 321 -1.58 11.09 7.86
C PRO A 321 -0.54 9.98 8.03
N ASN A 322 0.15 9.58 6.95
CA ASN A 322 1.10 8.48 6.92
C ASN A 322 2.58 8.91 6.77
N VAL A 323 2.90 10.21 6.92
CA VAL A 323 4.26 10.71 6.64
C VAL A 323 5.27 10.28 7.72
N ASN A 324 6.48 9.90 7.30
CA ASN A 324 7.58 9.56 8.17
C ASN A 324 8.61 10.69 8.28
N LYS A 325 9.50 10.60 9.27
CA LYS A 325 10.53 11.61 9.53
C LYS A 325 11.44 11.88 8.32
N SER A 326 11.77 10.85 7.55
CA SER A 326 12.64 10.94 6.38
C SER A 326 11.99 11.57 5.15
N GLU A 327 10.67 11.72 5.16
CA GLU A 327 9.91 12.22 4.00
C GLU A 327 9.65 13.73 4.08
N LEU A 328 10.03 14.42 5.16
CA LEU A 328 9.79 15.86 5.31
C LEU A 328 11.07 16.65 5.09
N VAL A 329 11.06 17.52 4.07
CA VAL A 329 12.12 18.50 3.83
C VAL A 329 11.61 19.90 4.14
N LYS A 330 12.41 20.69 4.84
CA LYS A 330 12.04 22.05 5.23
C LYS A 330 12.10 22.98 4.02
N LEU A 331 11.04 23.77 3.80
CA LEU A 331 10.95 24.74 2.71
C LEU A 331 11.74 26.03 3.03
N PRO A 332 12.18 26.79 2.00
CA PRO A 332 12.87 28.07 2.18
C PRO A 332 12.07 29.11 2.97
N ALA A 333 10.73 29.01 2.96
CA ALA A 333 9.85 29.87 3.75
C ALA A 333 10.01 29.68 5.28
N CYS A 334 10.66 28.59 5.72
CA CYS A 334 10.90 28.34 7.12
C CYS A 334 12.20 29.00 7.61
N GLN A 335 12.06 30.04 8.41
CA GLN A 335 13.17 30.78 9.02
C GLN A 335 13.82 30.07 10.21
N THR A 336 13.18 29.00 10.75
CA THR A 336 13.79 28.23 11.85
C THR A 336 14.96 27.39 11.28
N PRO A 337 16.17 27.42 11.87
CA PRO A 337 17.29 26.64 11.36
C PRO A 337 17.04 25.12 11.39
N THR A 338 17.54 24.39 10.40
CA THR A 338 17.40 22.92 10.31
C THR A 338 18.11 22.21 11.47
N ASN A 339 19.26 22.75 11.89
CA ASN A 339 20.11 22.22 12.96
C ASN A 339 19.99 23.02 14.28
N HIS A 340 18.88 23.74 14.51
CA HIS A 340 18.72 24.44 15.80
C HIS A 340 18.63 23.41 16.95
N PRO A 341 19.49 23.50 17.98
CA PRO A 341 19.56 22.49 19.04
C PRO A 341 18.27 22.41 19.87
N ASP A 342 17.65 23.56 20.14
CA ASP A 342 16.52 23.63 21.08
C ASP A 342 15.14 23.78 20.45
N LEU A 343 15.04 24.17 19.18
CA LEU A 343 13.77 24.56 18.55
C LEU A 343 13.50 23.73 17.29
N ILE A 344 12.23 23.41 17.06
CA ILE A 344 11.76 22.77 15.85
C ILE A 344 10.50 23.47 15.36
N CYS A 345 10.48 23.80 14.07
CA CYS A 345 9.27 24.31 13.44
C CYS A 345 8.28 23.16 13.28
N ILE A 346 7.03 23.39 13.63
CA ILE A 346 5.94 22.43 13.51
C ILE A 346 4.84 22.89 12.56
N ASN A 347 5.02 24.07 11.94
CA ASN A 347 4.11 24.53 10.90
C ASN A 347 4.15 23.52 9.74
N PRO A 348 3.07 22.78 9.46
CA PRO A 348 3.10 21.68 8.50
C PRO A 348 3.29 22.18 7.06
N TYR A 349 3.03 23.46 6.78
CA TYR A 349 3.23 24.11 5.48
C TYR A 349 4.64 24.71 5.31
N HIS A 350 5.49 24.61 6.33
CA HIS A 350 6.92 24.94 6.25
C HIS A 350 7.78 23.73 5.86
N TYR A 351 7.13 22.61 5.56
CA TYR A 351 7.74 21.39 5.08
C TYR A 351 7.10 21.01 3.76
N ASP A 352 7.90 20.45 2.88
CA ASP A 352 7.43 19.69 1.74
C ASP A 352 7.64 18.20 1.99
N ARG A 353 6.78 17.39 1.37
CA ARG A 353 6.95 15.94 1.44
C ARG A 353 7.77 15.51 0.24
N VAL A 354 9.00 15.07 0.48
CA VAL A 354 9.80 14.41 -0.56
C VAL A 354 9.30 12.98 -0.69
N VAL A 355 8.41 12.81 -1.66
CA VAL A 355 8.15 11.51 -2.26
C VAL A 355 9.38 11.20 -3.11
N SER A 356 9.98 10.03 -2.97
CA SER A 356 10.90 9.52 -3.99
C SER A 356 10.15 9.56 -5.33
N TYR A 357 10.52 10.52 -6.18
CA TYR A 357 9.74 11.05 -7.29
C TYR A 357 8.87 10.02 -8.05
N GLU A 358 7.55 10.26 -8.05
CA GLU A 358 6.73 10.19 -9.26
C GLU A 358 6.44 11.64 -9.69
N LEU A 359 6.74 11.93 -10.96
CA LEU A 359 6.47 13.12 -11.79
C LEU A 359 6.02 14.43 -11.11
N SER A 360 6.88 15.46 -11.19
CA SER A 360 6.43 16.86 -11.27
C SER A 360 7.49 17.78 -11.87
N SER A 361 7.51 17.92 -13.20
CA SER A 361 7.91 19.14 -13.93
C SER A 361 7.85 18.89 -15.44
N LEU A 362 6.65 19.06 -16.02
CA LEU A 362 6.50 19.38 -17.44
C LEU A 362 5.99 20.82 -17.52
N GLN A 363 6.91 21.75 -17.76
CA GLN A 363 6.54 23.02 -18.39
C GLN A 363 6.26 22.71 -19.87
N MET A 364 5.08 23.10 -20.34
CA MET A 364 4.71 23.00 -21.75
C MET A 364 4.88 24.37 -22.40
N ASP A 365 5.73 24.43 -23.43
CA ASP A 365 5.71 25.53 -24.40
C ASP A 365 4.51 25.35 -25.36
N PRO A 366 3.97 26.43 -25.95
CA PRO A 366 2.83 26.34 -26.86
C PRO A 366 3.22 25.73 -28.22
N LEU A 367 2.41 24.80 -28.71
CA LEU A 367 2.55 24.21 -30.05
C LEU A 367 2.13 25.20 -31.17
N PRO A 368 2.79 25.17 -32.35
CA PRO A 368 2.40 25.96 -33.51
C PRO A 368 1.16 25.37 -34.22
N PRO A 369 0.44 26.16 -35.05
CA PRO A 369 -0.83 25.73 -35.63
C PRO A 369 -0.63 24.72 -36.77
N ILE A 370 -1.52 23.72 -36.82
CA ILE A 370 -1.59 22.69 -37.85
C ILE A 370 -2.27 23.28 -39.10
N ASN A 371 -1.56 23.26 -40.24
CA ASN A 371 -2.17 23.43 -41.55
C ASN A 371 -2.60 22.08 -42.13
N SER A 372 -3.78 22.10 -42.73
CA SER A 372 -4.55 21.01 -43.31
C SER A 372 -4.00 20.41 -44.61
N THR A 373 -4.56 19.23 -44.94
CA THR A 373 -4.56 18.47 -46.23
C THR A 373 -3.38 17.49 -46.36
N GLN A 374 -3.53 16.20 -46.69
CA GLN A 374 -4.34 15.55 -47.75
C GLN A 374 -4.62 14.05 -47.47
N SER A 375 -5.75 13.59 -48.01
CA SER A 375 -6.25 12.21 -48.16
C SER A 375 -5.35 11.31 -49.02
N ILE A 376 -5.42 9.98 -48.82
CA ILE A 376 -5.56 8.96 -49.88
C ILE A 376 -6.14 7.66 -49.26
N LEU A 377 -7.28 7.23 -49.81
CA LEU A 377 -7.90 5.90 -49.71
C LEU A 377 -7.42 5.03 -50.89
N THR A 378 -7.31 3.71 -50.70
CA THR A 378 -7.75 2.60 -51.61
C THR A 378 -7.24 1.24 -51.07
N ASN A 379 -8.13 0.30 -50.70
CA ASN A 379 -8.50 -0.98 -51.40
C ASN A 379 -7.41 -2.08 -51.40
N LEU A 380 -7.62 -3.40 -51.29
CA LEU A 380 -8.75 -4.34 -51.18
C LEU A 380 -8.15 -5.78 -50.96
N ASP A 381 -9.01 -6.72 -50.53
CA ASP A 381 -9.00 -8.19 -50.77
C ASP A 381 -8.16 -9.19 -49.93
N GLY A 382 -8.87 -10.19 -49.38
CA GLY A 382 -8.38 -11.49 -48.86
C GLY A 382 -8.48 -12.62 -49.90
N PRO A 383 -8.16 -13.89 -49.55
CA PRO A 383 -9.24 -14.85 -49.24
C PRO A 383 -8.89 -15.99 -48.24
N SER A 384 -9.91 -16.83 -48.02
CA SER A 384 -10.24 -17.78 -46.95
C SER A 384 -9.89 -19.28 -47.17
N SER A 385 -10.22 -20.10 -46.14
CA SER A 385 -10.43 -21.58 -46.04
C SER A 385 -9.27 -22.37 -45.39
N SER A 386 -9.45 -23.41 -44.55
CA SER A 386 -10.52 -24.41 -44.36
C SER A 386 -10.45 -25.15 -42.99
N GLN A 387 -11.58 -25.71 -42.54
CA GLN A 387 -11.77 -26.55 -41.34
C GLN A 387 -11.43 -28.04 -41.55
N GLN A 388 -11.21 -28.79 -40.43
CA GLN A 388 -11.54 -30.21 -40.10
C GLN A 388 -10.50 -30.73 -39.05
N ASN A 389 -10.73 -31.62 -38.08
CA ASN A 389 -11.85 -32.44 -37.62
C ASN A 389 -11.56 -32.93 -36.17
N LEU A 390 -12.60 -33.39 -35.47
CA LEU A 390 -12.65 -33.99 -34.13
C LEU A 390 -12.13 -35.45 -34.06
N GLU A 391 -11.73 -35.94 -32.86
CA GLU A 391 -12.42 -36.95 -32.00
C GLU A 391 -11.50 -37.91 -31.16
N ASN A 392 -11.85 -38.08 -29.86
CA ASN A 392 -11.81 -39.28 -28.97
C ASN A 392 -10.45 -40.02 -28.70
N SER A 393 -10.07 -40.58 -27.53
CA SER A 393 -10.78 -41.17 -26.38
C SER A 393 -9.82 -41.51 -25.20
N VAL A 394 -10.33 -41.41 -23.96
CA VAL A 394 -10.26 -42.35 -22.81
C VAL A 394 -8.94 -42.67 -22.05
N PHE A 395 -9.10 -42.67 -20.73
CA PHE A 395 -8.20 -42.88 -19.58
C PHE A 395 -7.41 -44.21 -19.52
N THR A 396 -6.17 -44.14 -19.00
CA THR A 396 -5.60 -45.14 -18.05
C THR A 396 -4.52 -44.50 -17.15
N GLU A 397 -4.50 -44.89 -15.88
CA GLU A 397 -3.60 -44.45 -14.81
C GLU A 397 -2.13 -44.89 -15.04
N GLN A 398 -1.15 -44.01 -14.79
CA GLN A 398 0.17 -44.42 -14.24
C GLN A 398 1.07 -43.23 -13.82
N LYS A 399 1.42 -43.23 -12.53
CA LYS A 399 2.67 -42.75 -11.87
C LYS A 399 3.45 -41.60 -12.54
N CYS A 400 3.37 -40.40 -11.96
CA CYS A 400 4.25 -39.28 -12.27
C CYS A 400 5.72 -39.55 -11.88
N GLN A 401 6.56 -39.79 -12.89
CA GLN A 401 7.97 -39.44 -12.90
C GLN A 401 8.11 -38.08 -13.62
N TRP A 402 8.68 -37.09 -12.95
CA TRP A 402 8.95 -35.78 -13.54
C TRP A 402 10.15 -35.88 -14.50
N GLN A 403 9.89 -35.82 -15.80
CA GLN A 403 10.88 -35.54 -16.84
C GLN A 403 10.81 -34.06 -17.23
N SER A 404 11.98 -33.45 -17.29
CA SER A 404 12.27 -32.07 -17.66
C SER A 404 12.01 -31.81 -19.14
N SER A 405 11.20 -30.79 -19.47
CA SER A 405 11.15 -30.23 -20.83
C SER A 405 12.12 -29.05 -20.97
N PRO A 406 12.81 -28.89 -22.10
CA PRO A 406 13.79 -27.82 -22.30
C PRO A 406 13.10 -26.49 -22.64
N PHE A 407 13.53 -25.41 -21.98
CA PHE A 407 13.23 -24.05 -22.44
C PHE A 407 13.97 -23.81 -23.76
N GLU A 408 13.23 -23.51 -24.82
CA GLU A 408 13.78 -23.08 -26.11
C GLU A 408 14.58 -21.78 -25.94
N THR A 409 15.87 -21.86 -26.24
CA THR A 409 16.77 -20.74 -26.45
C THR A 409 16.34 -19.96 -27.68
N CYS A 410 15.95 -18.70 -27.50
CA CYS A 410 15.76 -17.75 -28.60
C CYS A 410 17.13 -17.27 -29.11
N SER A 411 17.82 -18.15 -29.85
CA SER A 411 18.98 -17.82 -30.65
C SER A 411 18.54 -17.74 -32.12
N ASN A 412 18.05 -16.57 -32.55
CA ASN A 412 18.00 -16.12 -33.96
C ASN A 412 17.41 -14.70 -34.07
N ILE A 413 18.24 -13.68 -33.88
CA ILE A 413 18.06 -12.37 -34.54
C ILE A 413 19.42 -11.97 -35.10
N SER A 414 19.66 -12.35 -36.36
CA SER A 414 20.71 -11.79 -37.21
C SER A 414 20.25 -10.44 -37.75
N GLY A 415 20.37 -9.41 -36.92
CA GLY A 415 20.34 -8.02 -37.34
C GLY A 415 21.55 -7.35 -36.70
N HIS A 416 22.55 -6.99 -37.52
CA HIS A 416 23.74 -6.27 -37.07
C HIS A 416 23.33 -4.91 -36.47
N CYS A 417 23.10 -4.85 -35.17
CA CYS A 417 23.18 -3.63 -34.39
C CYS A 417 24.64 -3.46 -33.92
N ASN A 418 25.21 -2.31 -34.26
CA ASN A 418 26.57 -1.94 -33.92
C ASN A 418 26.73 -1.91 -32.38
N MET A 419 27.48 -2.86 -31.82
CA MET A 419 27.54 -3.18 -30.37
C MET A 419 28.37 -2.19 -29.52
N ASN A 420 28.74 -1.02 -30.04
CA ASN A 420 29.59 -0.03 -29.37
C ASN A 420 28.83 1.18 -28.78
N SER A 421 27.53 1.07 -28.47
CA SER A 421 26.79 2.17 -27.83
C SER A 421 25.57 1.63 -27.07
N LEU A 422 25.75 1.13 -25.83
CA LEU A 422 24.66 0.49 -25.09
C LEU A 422 24.17 1.24 -23.85
N TYR A 423 24.81 2.34 -23.40
CA TYR A 423 24.20 3.25 -22.41
C TYR A 423 24.86 4.64 -22.41
N PRO A 424 24.17 5.71 -21.95
CA PRO A 424 24.68 7.07 -21.97
C PRO A 424 25.99 7.24 -21.19
N GLN A 425 26.95 7.92 -21.82
CA GLN A 425 28.25 8.32 -21.26
C GLN A 425 28.07 9.52 -20.31
N ASN A 426 27.18 9.40 -19.31
CA ASN A 426 27.03 10.40 -18.26
C ASN A 426 28.06 10.20 -17.14
N ASN A 427 28.39 11.30 -16.45
CA ASN A 427 29.27 11.29 -15.27
C ASN A 427 28.90 10.13 -14.33
N ALA A 428 29.87 9.26 -14.05
CA ALA A 428 29.72 8.18 -13.10
C ALA A 428 29.34 8.77 -11.72
N PRO A 429 28.43 8.13 -10.96
CA PRO A 429 28.06 8.61 -9.64
C PRO A 429 29.30 8.72 -8.75
N LYS A 430 29.31 9.60 -7.74
CA LYS A 430 30.47 9.75 -6.84
C LYS A 430 30.90 8.44 -6.14
N TYR A 431 29.95 7.55 -5.90
CA TYR A 431 30.12 6.27 -5.21
C TYR A 431 29.60 5.14 -6.11
N TRP A 432 30.15 3.94 -6.00
CA TRP A 432 29.66 2.78 -6.77
C TRP A 432 28.60 1.98 -6.01
N CYS A 433 28.67 1.93 -4.68
CA CYS A 433 27.61 1.38 -3.84
C CYS A 433 27.46 2.08 -2.48
N SER A 434 26.34 1.79 -1.83
CA SER A 434 26.15 2.05 -0.41
C SER A 434 25.70 0.78 0.33
N ILE A 435 26.16 0.61 1.56
CA ILE A 435 25.91 -0.56 2.40
C ILE A 435 25.21 -0.12 3.69
N THR A 436 24.02 -0.65 3.93
CA THR A 436 23.21 -0.34 5.11
C THR A 436 23.09 -1.59 5.96
N TYR A 437 23.33 -1.47 7.27
CA TYR A 437 23.26 -2.57 8.22
C TYR A 437 21.94 -2.57 8.98
N PHE A 438 21.39 -3.76 9.17
CA PHE A 438 20.11 -3.99 9.84
C PHE A 438 20.25 -5.07 10.91
N GLU A 439 19.57 -4.84 12.03
CA GLU A 439 19.24 -5.86 13.02
C GLU A 439 17.72 -6.05 12.98
N LEU A 440 17.25 -7.22 12.52
CA LEU A 440 15.84 -7.47 12.20
C LEU A 440 15.27 -6.46 11.17
N ASP A 441 14.23 -5.72 11.51
CA ASP A 441 13.60 -4.70 10.66
C ASP A 441 14.17 -3.29 10.89
N THR A 442 15.13 -3.15 11.80
CA THR A 442 15.65 -1.86 12.26
C THR A 442 17.02 -1.59 11.65
N GLN A 443 17.17 -0.44 10.97
CA GLN A 443 18.47 0.04 10.50
C GLN A 443 19.35 0.44 11.69
N VAL A 444 20.59 -0.01 11.69
CA VAL A 444 21.58 0.26 12.75
C VAL A 444 22.76 1.02 12.17
N GLY A 445 23.00 2.22 12.69
CA GLY A 445 24.11 3.07 12.29
C GLY A 445 23.92 3.80 10.96
N GLU A 446 24.97 4.50 10.55
CA GLU A 446 25.01 5.21 9.27
C GLU A 446 25.29 4.25 8.11
N THR A 447 24.89 4.67 6.92
CA THR A 447 25.13 3.92 5.68
C THR A 447 26.56 4.16 5.20
N PHE A 448 27.30 3.08 4.98
CA PHE A 448 28.66 3.12 4.41
C PHE A 448 28.58 3.41 2.91
N LYS A 449 29.39 4.34 2.39
CA LYS A 449 29.40 4.71 0.96
C LYS A 449 30.77 4.45 0.36
N ALA A 450 30.82 3.69 -0.73
CA ALA A 450 32.07 3.25 -1.33
C ALA A 450 32.43 4.05 -2.58
N PRO A 451 33.55 4.80 -2.58
CA PRO A 451 34.02 5.53 -3.75
C PRO A 451 34.67 4.59 -4.78
N TRP A 452 34.73 5.00 -6.05
CA TRP A 452 35.26 4.16 -7.15
C TRP A 452 36.75 3.80 -7.02
N ASN A 453 37.54 4.61 -6.32
CA ASN A 453 38.94 4.29 -6.02
C ASN A 453 39.09 3.15 -4.99
N MET A 454 37.99 2.71 -4.37
CA MET A 454 37.96 1.63 -3.39
C MET A 454 37.35 0.37 -4.02
N SER A 455 38.22 -0.44 -4.62
CA SER A 455 37.81 -1.65 -5.35
C SER A 455 37.49 -2.84 -4.43
N ASN A 456 38.01 -2.84 -3.22
CA ASN A 456 37.76 -3.86 -2.21
C ASN A 456 37.14 -3.21 -0.96
N ILE A 457 35.99 -3.73 -0.53
CA ILE A 457 35.35 -3.36 0.73
C ILE A 457 35.25 -4.59 1.61
N TYR A 458 35.55 -4.43 2.88
CA TYR A 458 35.37 -5.47 3.90
C TYR A 458 34.20 -5.09 4.79
N VAL A 459 33.25 -6.00 5.02
CA VAL A 459 32.16 -5.81 5.98
C VAL A 459 32.26 -6.90 7.02
N ASP A 460 32.57 -6.56 8.26
CA ASP A 460 32.91 -7.55 9.29
C ASP A 460 32.46 -7.17 10.70
N GLY A 461 32.60 -8.10 11.65
CA GLY A 461 32.16 -7.95 13.04
C GLY A 461 33.15 -7.19 13.93
N GLY A 462 34.19 -6.57 13.37
CA GLY A 462 35.20 -5.82 14.10
C GLY A 462 34.67 -4.53 14.75
N MET A 463 35.50 -3.94 15.62
CA MET A 463 35.15 -2.77 16.44
C MET A 463 35.95 -1.51 16.08
N ASP A 464 36.67 -1.50 14.96
CA ASP A 464 37.52 -0.37 14.56
C ASP A 464 36.67 0.73 13.89
N PRO A 465 36.43 1.89 14.54
CA PRO A 465 35.61 2.95 13.98
C PRO A 465 36.30 3.68 12.81
N ASN A 466 37.63 3.63 12.73
CA ASN A 466 38.41 4.29 11.67
C ASN A 466 38.61 3.39 10.45
N GLY A 467 38.10 2.16 10.48
CA GLY A 467 38.20 1.22 9.37
C GLY A 467 37.58 1.74 8.07
N SER A 468 36.65 2.69 8.15
CA SER A 468 35.95 3.25 6.99
C SER A 468 36.89 3.95 6.00
N GLU A 469 37.96 4.59 6.48
CA GLU A 469 38.97 5.24 5.65
C GLU A 469 39.74 4.24 4.78
N ASN A 470 39.84 2.99 5.24
CA ASN A 470 40.53 1.89 4.56
C ASN A 470 39.57 0.90 3.87
N GLY A 471 38.31 1.29 3.68
CA GLY A 471 37.31 0.46 3.03
C GLY A 471 36.79 -0.70 3.87
N ARG A 472 36.83 -0.56 5.19
CA ARG A 472 36.37 -1.56 6.14
C ARG A 472 35.17 -1.05 6.94
N PHE A 473 34.02 -1.68 6.75
CA PHE A 473 32.79 -1.39 7.48
C PHE A 473 32.64 -2.34 8.68
N CYS A 474 33.03 -1.85 9.85
CA CYS A 474 33.03 -2.57 11.12
C CYS A 474 31.65 -2.54 11.79
N LEU A 475 30.85 -3.59 11.60
CA LEU A 475 29.50 -3.70 12.16
C LEU A 475 29.51 -3.77 13.70
N GLY A 476 30.59 -4.32 14.28
CA GLY A 476 30.80 -4.40 15.72
C GLY A 476 30.80 -3.03 16.40
N ALA A 477 31.38 -2.02 15.75
CA ALA A 477 31.46 -0.65 16.28
C ALA A 477 30.10 0.07 16.36
N LEU A 478 29.07 -0.45 15.67
CA LEU A 478 27.75 0.17 15.64
C LEU A 478 26.95 -0.15 16.91
N SER A 479 26.50 0.89 17.60
CA SER A 479 25.66 0.77 18.79
C SER A 479 24.17 0.65 18.41
N ASN A 480 23.46 -0.22 19.13
CA ASN A 480 22.00 -0.34 19.04
C ASN A 480 21.45 -0.58 20.46
N VAL A 481 20.67 0.38 20.98
CA VAL A 481 20.07 0.29 22.32
C VAL A 481 18.90 -0.69 22.39
N HIS A 482 18.33 -1.05 21.24
CA HIS A 482 17.23 -2.01 21.12
C HIS A 482 17.72 -3.37 20.59
N ARG A 483 19.00 -3.68 20.75
CA ARG A 483 19.58 -4.94 20.29
C ARG A 483 18.94 -6.12 21.01
N SER A 484 18.43 -7.08 20.22
CA SER A 484 17.88 -8.32 20.73
C SER A 484 18.97 -9.37 20.99
N GLU A 485 18.67 -10.33 21.88
CA GLU A 485 19.58 -11.44 22.20
C GLU A 485 19.96 -12.26 20.96
N SER A 486 19.02 -12.44 20.01
CA SER A 486 19.28 -13.14 18.76
C SER A 486 20.27 -12.39 17.86
N SER A 487 20.20 -11.06 17.82
CA SER A 487 21.12 -10.20 17.07
C SER A 487 22.49 -10.17 17.71
N GLU A 488 22.55 -10.08 19.04
CA GLU A 488 23.81 -10.17 19.79
C GLU A 488 24.53 -11.50 19.53
N LYS A 489 23.82 -12.63 19.64
CA LYS A 489 24.38 -13.95 19.31
C LYS A 489 24.84 -14.06 17.87
N ALA A 490 24.11 -13.49 16.91
CA ALA A 490 24.50 -13.52 15.49
C ALA A 490 25.76 -12.67 15.23
N ARG A 491 25.86 -11.47 15.83
CA ARG A 491 27.02 -10.57 15.69
C ARG A 491 28.33 -11.21 16.11
N LEU A 492 28.34 -11.96 17.22
CA LEU A 492 29.50 -12.70 17.71
C LEU A 492 30.08 -13.67 16.66
N HIS A 493 29.26 -14.11 15.72
CA HIS A 493 29.62 -15.09 14.70
C HIS A 493 29.86 -14.49 13.31
N ILE A 494 29.72 -13.17 13.14
CA ILE A 494 30.04 -12.49 11.87
C ILE A 494 31.53 -12.65 11.58
N GLY A 495 32.40 -12.51 12.59
CA GLY A 495 33.84 -12.69 12.45
C GLY A 495 34.41 -11.76 11.37
N LYS A 496 35.18 -12.33 10.42
CA LYS A 496 35.75 -11.61 9.27
C LYS A 496 34.74 -11.24 8.18
N GLY A 497 33.46 -11.62 8.34
CA GLY A 497 32.35 -11.21 7.49
C GLY A 497 32.56 -11.51 5.99
N ILE A 498 32.50 -10.47 5.16
CA ILE A 498 32.60 -10.57 3.70
C ILE A 498 33.62 -9.61 3.11
N ARG A 499 34.12 -9.95 1.92
CA ARG A 499 34.82 -9.04 1.02
C ARG A 499 33.98 -8.81 -0.24
N LEU A 500 33.68 -7.56 -0.53
CA LEU A 500 33.10 -7.11 -1.79
C LEU A 500 34.21 -6.62 -2.69
N GLN A 501 34.29 -7.16 -3.89
CA GLN A 501 35.25 -6.74 -4.89
C GLN A 501 34.52 -6.28 -6.15
N ILE A 502 34.76 -5.05 -6.55
CA ILE A 502 34.37 -4.55 -7.88
C ILE A 502 35.56 -4.76 -8.82
N ILE A 503 35.32 -5.49 -9.90
CA ILE A 503 36.27 -5.64 -10.99
C ILE A 503 35.73 -4.82 -12.14
N ASP A 504 36.36 -3.67 -12.36
CA ASP A 504 36.17 -2.84 -13.54
C ASP A 504 37.26 -3.22 -14.55
N SER A 505 36.84 -3.67 -15.73
CA SER A 505 37.77 -3.96 -16.81
C SER A 505 38.12 -2.64 -17.45
N ILE A 506 39.38 -2.22 -17.29
CA ILE A 506 39.92 -0.94 -17.79
C ILE A 506 39.66 -0.73 -19.30
N ASN A 507 39.31 -1.78 -20.05
CA ASN A 507 39.04 -1.73 -21.49
C ASN A 507 37.64 -2.24 -21.91
N SER A 508 36.77 -2.64 -20.99
CA SER A 508 35.39 -3.01 -21.32
C SER A 508 34.46 -2.45 -20.26
N GLU A 509 33.49 -1.66 -20.71
CA GLU A 509 32.40 -1.01 -19.98
C GLU A 509 31.49 -2.01 -19.20
N ASP A 510 32.07 -2.90 -18.43
CA ASP A 510 31.47 -4.11 -17.88
C ASP A 510 32.08 -4.35 -16.50
N TYR A 511 31.51 -3.73 -15.47
CA TYR A 511 31.96 -3.99 -14.10
C TYR A 511 31.14 -5.12 -13.45
N ASN A 512 31.85 -5.95 -12.71
CA ASN A 512 31.33 -7.14 -12.05
C ASN A 512 31.56 -7.00 -10.54
N ILE A 513 30.59 -7.45 -9.74
CA ILE A 513 30.75 -7.47 -8.28
C ILE A 513 30.87 -8.92 -7.83
N PHE A 514 31.91 -9.19 -7.07
CA PHE A 514 32.16 -10.46 -6.43
C PHE A 514 31.97 -10.32 -4.92
N VAL A 515 31.35 -11.34 -4.32
CA VAL A 515 31.26 -11.50 -2.87
C VAL A 515 32.09 -12.71 -2.48
N GLU A 516 32.97 -12.51 -1.51
CA GLU A 516 33.66 -13.58 -0.81
C GLU A 516 33.15 -13.70 0.62
N CYS A 517 32.89 -14.93 1.05
CA CYS A 517 32.64 -15.24 2.45
C CYS A 517 33.96 -15.41 3.21
N CYS A 518 34.41 -14.37 3.91
CA CYS A 518 35.62 -14.41 4.73
C CYS A 518 35.36 -14.97 6.14
N SER A 519 34.09 -15.10 6.54
CA SER A 519 33.67 -15.64 7.84
C SER A 519 33.66 -17.17 7.87
N GLN A 520 33.99 -17.76 9.03
CA GLN A 520 33.85 -19.21 9.26
C GLN A 520 32.39 -19.66 9.23
N LYS A 521 31.43 -18.76 9.49
CA LYS A 521 30.00 -19.05 9.33
C LYS A 521 29.54 -18.60 7.95
N GLY A 522 28.66 -19.42 7.35
CA GLY A 522 28.13 -19.11 6.03
C GLY A 522 27.27 -17.84 6.02
N ILE A 523 27.31 -17.15 4.89
CA ILE A 523 26.44 -16.01 4.57
C ILE A 523 25.36 -16.47 3.59
N PHE A 524 24.29 -15.70 3.50
CA PHE A 524 23.14 -15.99 2.67
C PHE A 524 22.87 -14.78 1.79
N VAL A 525 22.97 -14.96 0.48
CA VAL A 525 22.98 -13.87 -0.50
C VAL A 525 21.76 -13.97 -1.40
N LYS A 526 20.99 -12.89 -1.49
CA LYS A 526 19.95 -12.71 -2.49
C LYS A 526 20.45 -11.76 -3.58
N SER A 527 20.49 -12.26 -4.80
CA SER A 527 20.82 -11.51 -6.01
C SER A 527 20.10 -12.13 -7.19
N CYS A 528 19.36 -11.33 -7.95
CA CYS A 528 18.66 -11.80 -9.14
C CYS A 528 19.62 -12.25 -10.25
N PHE A 529 20.86 -11.72 -10.27
CA PHE A 529 21.89 -12.21 -11.17
C PHE A 529 22.29 -13.66 -10.84
N LEU A 530 22.37 -14.02 -9.56
CA LEU A 530 22.61 -15.40 -9.15
C LEU A 530 21.43 -16.31 -9.51
N ASP A 531 20.19 -15.83 -9.34
CA ASP A 531 18.99 -16.57 -9.73
C ASP A 531 19.03 -16.88 -11.24
N PHE A 532 19.33 -15.86 -12.05
CA PHE A 532 19.54 -16.00 -13.49
C PHE A 532 20.63 -17.03 -13.83
N GLN A 533 21.80 -16.95 -13.20
CA GLN A 533 22.90 -17.90 -13.44
C GLN A 533 22.56 -19.35 -13.07
N ASN A 534 21.56 -19.56 -12.20
CA ASN A 534 21.14 -20.90 -11.77
C ASN A 534 19.81 -21.33 -12.43
N GLY A 535 19.28 -20.55 -13.38
CA GLY A 535 18.00 -20.85 -14.05
C GLY A 535 16.80 -20.83 -13.11
N LEU A 536 16.86 -20.04 -12.03
CA LEU A 536 15.80 -19.93 -11.04
C LEU A 536 14.90 -18.72 -11.34
N GLY A 537 13.63 -18.80 -10.93
CA GLY A 537 12.72 -17.66 -10.94
C GLY A 537 13.21 -16.54 -10.02
N TYR A 538 13.14 -15.29 -10.48
CA TYR A 538 13.70 -14.15 -9.77
C TYR A 538 13.03 -13.88 -8.42
N GLY A 539 13.85 -13.46 -7.44
CA GLY A 539 13.36 -12.82 -6.22
C GLY A 539 13.04 -13.77 -5.06
N ASN A 540 12.99 -15.08 -5.31
CA ASN A 540 12.60 -16.09 -4.32
C ASN A 540 13.75 -16.97 -3.80
N ALA A 541 14.91 -16.96 -4.47
CA ALA A 541 16.04 -17.81 -4.08
C ALA A 541 17.08 -17.06 -3.22
N VAL A 542 17.67 -17.80 -2.28
CA VAL A 542 18.72 -17.33 -1.38
C VAL A 542 19.89 -18.30 -1.45
N HIS A 543 21.06 -17.78 -1.82
CA HIS A 543 22.26 -18.56 -2.11
C HIS A 543 23.18 -18.58 -0.89
N LYS A 544 23.44 -19.76 -0.32
CA LYS A 544 24.36 -19.91 0.81
C LYS A 544 25.81 -19.97 0.33
N PHE A 545 26.68 -19.14 0.91
CA PHE A 545 28.11 -19.14 0.62
C PHE A 545 28.86 -19.65 1.86
N CYS A 546 29.64 -20.71 1.69
CA CYS A 546 30.51 -21.25 2.74
C CYS A 546 31.82 -20.45 2.83
N PHE A 547 32.56 -20.64 3.92
CA PHE A 547 33.86 -19.99 4.12
C PHE A 547 34.78 -20.18 2.90
N GLY A 548 35.40 -19.08 2.44
CA GLY A 548 36.28 -19.04 1.28
C GLY A 548 35.58 -19.06 -0.08
N ALA A 549 34.25 -19.20 -0.13
CA ALA A 549 33.52 -19.15 -1.39
C ALA A 549 33.52 -17.72 -1.96
N VAL A 550 34.01 -17.59 -3.20
CA VAL A 550 33.96 -16.36 -4.00
C VAL A 550 33.01 -16.59 -5.17
N ARG A 551 31.99 -15.74 -5.33
CA ARG A 551 31.08 -15.82 -6.48
C ARG A 551 30.78 -14.44 -7.02
N LYS A 552 30.57 -14.36 -8.34
CA LYS A 552 30.04 -13.19 -9.01
C LYS A 552 28.57 -13.04 -8.63
N VAL A 553 28.20 -11.92 -8.04
CA VAL A 553 26.83 -11.66 -7.56
C VAL A 553 26.13 -10.57 -8.36
N PHE A 554 26.82 -9.89 -9.27
CA PHE A 554 26.24 -8.85 -10.11
C PHE A 554 27.06 -8.66 -11.39
N ASN A 555 26.36 -8.30 -12.47
CA ASN A 555 26.93 -7.85 -13.73
C ASN A 555 26.08 -6.70 -14.28
N LEU A 556 26.72 -5.58 -14.64
CA LEU A 556 26.03 -4.37 -15.08
C LEU A 556 25.26 -4.57 -16.38
N LYS A 557 25.90 -5.20 -17.39
CA LYS A 557 25.28 -5.41 -18.70
C LYS A 557 24.04 -6.29 -18.61
N TRP A 558 24.10 -7.37 -17.85
CA TRP A 558 22.93 -8.19 -17.56
C TRP A 558 21.82 -7.37 -16.90
N ALA A 559 22.15 -6.59 -15.87
CA ALA A 559 21.16 -5.80 -15.14
C ALA A 559 20.47 -4.78 -16.04
N TYR A 560 21.22 -4.10 -16.91
CA TYR A 560 20.65 -3.13 -17.85
C TYR A 560 19.77 -3.81 -18.92
N THR A 561 20.23 -4.91 -19.51
CA THR A 561 19.43 -5.69 -20.47
C THR A 561 18.11 -6.15 -19.84
N GLU A 562 18.15 -6.62 -18.60
CA GLU A 562 16.94 -7.04 -17.87
C GLU A 562 15.99 -5.87 -17.60
N MET A 563 16.51 -4.69 -17.24
CA MET A 563 15.69 -3.48 -17.08
C MET A 563 14.99 -3.10 -18.40
N VAL A 564 15.71 -3.14 -19.53
CA VAL A 564 15.17 -2.83 -20.86
C VAL A 564 14.09 -3.84 -21.26
N GLU A 565 14.35 -5.14 -21.10
CA GLU A 565 13.37 -6.18 -21.43
C GLU A 565 12.12 -6.11 -20.55
N LYS A 566 12.26 -5.89 -19.25
CA LYS A 566 11.11 -5.68 -18.36
C LYS A 566 10.33 -4.41 -18.73
N LYS A 567 10.99 -3.29 -19.07
CA LYS A 567 10.31 -2.09 -19.60
C LYS A 567 9.57 -2.40 -20.91
N ARG A 568 10.19 -3.14 -21.83
CA ARG A 568 9.57 -3.54 -23.11
C ARG A 568 8.34 -4.43 -22.88
N ARG A 569 8.42 -5.41 -21.98
CA ARG A 569 7.29 -6.27 -21.60
C ARG A 569 6.19 -5.48 -20.92
N ALA A 570 6.52 -4.55 -20.03
CA ALA A 570 5.57 -3.65 -19.40
C ALA A 570 4.84 -2.78 -20.44
N ASN A 571 5.58 -2.20 -21.39
CA ASN A 571 5.02 -1.41 -22.48
C ASN A 571 4.15 -2.26 -23.40
N MET A 572 4.57 -3.48 -23.74
CA MET A 572 3.80 -4.40 -24.56
C MET A 572 2.53 -4.86 -23.84
N ALA A 573 2.59 -5.15 -22.53
CA ALA A 573 1.43 -5.48 -21.72
C ALA A 573 0.47 -4.30 -21.59
N ALA A 574 0.98 -3.07 -21.43
CA ALA A 574 0.19 -1.85 -21.45
C ALA A 574 -0.47 -1.63 -22.82
N MET A 575 0.25 -1.87 -23.91
CA MET A 575 -0.26 -1.77 -25.28
C MET A 575 -1.33 -2.84 -25.55
N VAL A 576 -1.12 -4.09 -25.15
CA VAL A 576 -2.11 -5.18 -25.25
C VAL A 576 -3.35 -4.87 -24.42
N LYS A 577 -3.18 -4.32 -23.20
CA LYS A 577 -4.31 -3.83 -22.39
C LYS A 577 -5.04 -2.67 -23.08
N ALA A 578 -4.31 -1.74 -23.70
CA ALA A 578 -4.90 -0.64 -24.45
C ALA A 578 -5.67 -1.12 -25.69
N TYR A 579 -5.14 -2.09 -26.45
CA TYR A 579 -5.85 -2.73 -27.56
C TYR A 579 -7.10 -3.49 -27.11
N ALA A 580 -7.00 -4.23 -25.99
CA ALA A 580 -8.14 -4.91 -25.41
C ALA A 580 -9.24 -3.93 -24.97
N VAL A 581 -8.87 -2.78 -24.39
CA VAL A 581 -9.79 -1.68 -24.06
C VAL A 581 -10.38 -1.03 -25.32
N ALA A 582 -9.62 -0.97 -26.42
CA ALA A 582 -10.07 -0.47 -27.72
C ALA A 582 -10.91 -1.48 -28.54
N GLY A 583 -11.19 -2.68 -28.00
CA GLY A 583 -12.00 -3.71 -28.68
C GLY A 583 -11.27 -4.46 -29.81
N ILE A 584 -9.95 -4.33 -29.90
CA ILE A 584 -9.12 -5.03 -30.87
C ILE A 584 -8.54 -6.28 -30.20
N ALA A 585 -8.93 -7.47 -30.68
CA ALA A 585 -8.42 -8.73 -30.17
C ALA A 585 -6.91 -8.85 -30.48
N PRO A 586 -6.04 -9.05 -29.46
CA PRO A 586 -4.61 -9.24 -29.71
C PRO A 586 -4.38 -10.57 -30.45
N GLN A 587 -3.61 -10.56 -31.54
CA GLN A 587 -3.32 -11.77 -32.32
C GLN A 587 -2.30 -12.74 -31.69
N ASN A 588 -1.76 -12.47 -30.50
CA ASN A 588 -0.86 -13.38 -29.81
C ASN A 588 -1.05 -13.34 -28.29
N GLY A 589 -0.86 -14.51 -27.66
CA GLY A 589 -1.32 -14.89 -26.32
C GLY A 589 -1.03 -13.92 -25.16
N LEU A 590 -1.81 -14.13 -24.09
CA LEU A 590 -1.76 -13.40 -22.82
C LEU A 590 -0.33 -13.33 -22.27
N VAL A 591 0.28 -12.15 -22.29
CA VAL A 591 1.48 -11.86 -21.50
C VAL A 591 1.04 -11.71 -20.04
N GLN A 592 1.17 -12.77 -19.25
CA GLN A 592 1.13 -12.66 -17.80
C GLN A 592 2.37 -11.88 -17.36
N ASP A 593 2.17 -10.71 -16.76
CA ASP A 593 3.24 -10.01 -16.06
C ASP A 593 2.80 -9.74 -14.62
N SER A 594 3.57 -10.29 -13.68
CA SER A 594 3.35 -10.21 -12.24
C SER A 594 4.33 -9.27 -11.54
N GLY A 595 5.04 -8.38 -12.23
CA GLY A 595 5.91 -7.41 -11.54
C GLY A 595 6.51 -6.35 -12.46
N THR A 596 5.87 -5.17 -12.53
CA THR A 596 6.32 -4.03 -13.36
C THR A 596 6.37 -2.71 -12.59
N GLY A 597 6.40 -2.74 -11.27
CA GLY A 597 6.65 -1.54 -10.47
C GLY A 597 8.11 -1.10 -10.59
N VAL A 598 8.37 0.20 -10.58
CA VAL A 598 9.73 0.77 -10.52
C VAL A 598 10.52 0.23 -9.32
N ASP A 599 9.82 -0.02 -8.21
CA ASP A 599 10.41 -0.63 -7.01
C ASP A 599 10.83 -2.10 -7.23
N ASP A 600 10.11 -2.86 -8.07
CA ASP A 600 10.53 -4.22 -8.43
C ASP A 600 11.80 -4.19 -9.28
N LEU A 601 11.90 -3.26 -10.23
CA LEU A 601 13.12 -3.06 -11.03
C LEU A 601 14.31 -2.66 -10.16
N ARG A 602 14.10 -1.74 -9.21
CA ARG A 602 15.11 -1.32 -8.25
C ARG A 602 15.56 -2.50 -7.39
N ALA A 603 14.63 -3.26 -6.82
CA ALA A 603 14.93 -4.42 -5.98
C ALA A 603 15.60 -5.55 -6.78
N THR A 604 15.22 -5.74 -8.04
CA THR A 604 15.74 -6.82 -8.91
C THR A 604 17.15 -6.51 -9.40
N CYS A 605 17.36 -5.29 -9.91
CA CYS A 605 18.51 -4.96 -10.74
C CYS A 605 19.49 -3.97 -10.07
N CYS A 606 19.14 -3.37 -8.93
CA CYS A 606 19.97 -2.35 -8.27
C CYS A 606 20.37 -2.71 -6.82
N THR A 607 19.84 -3.79 -6.26
CA THR A 607 20.05 -4.14 -4.84
C THR A 607 20.54 -5.58 -4.67
N ILE A 608 21.46 -5.79 -3.72
CA ILE A 608 21.89 -7.11 -3.24
C ILE A 608 21.66 -7.16 -1.73
N ALA A 609 21.10 -8.25 -1.22
CA ALA A 609 20.86 -8.41 0.22
C ALA A 609 21.64 -9.61 0.77
N ILE A 610 22.30 -9.43 1.92
CA ILE A 610 23.15 -10.46 2.53
C ILE A 610 22.81 -10.59 4.02
N SER A 611 22.39 -11.78 4.44
CA SER A 611 22.24 -12.12 5.86
C SER A 611 23.48 -12.88 6.36
N PHE A 612 23.91 -12.55 7.57
CA PHE A 612 24.98 -13.25 8.26
C PHE A 612 24.42 -14.39 9.10
N VAL A 613 25.07 -15.56 9.06
CA VAL A 613 24.81 -16.73 9.93
C VAL A 613 23.46 -17.43 9.69
N LYS A 614 22.40 -16.71 9.32
CA LYS A 614 21.01 -17.19 9.33
C LYS A 614 20.31 -16.90 7.98
N GLY A 615 20.05 -17.94 7.19
CA GLY A 615 19.36 -17.84 5.88
C GLY A 615 17.84 -17.72 5.99
N TRP A 616 17.19 -17.13 4.99
CA TRP A 616 15.74 -16.88 4.93
C TRP A 616 15.18 -17.35 3.57
N GLY A 617 13.86 -17.33 3.43
CA GLY A 617 13.17 -17.77 2.22
C GLY A 617 12.91 -19.28 2.19
N ILE A 618 12.62 -19.79 1.01
CA ILE A 618 12.23 -21.20 0.80
C ILE A 618 13.34 -22.12 1.33
N GLY A 619 12.97 -23.07 2.20
CA GLY A 619 13.91 -24.00 2.84
C GLY A 619 14.55 -23.50 4.14
N TYR A 620 14.17 -22.31 4.62
CA TYR A 620 14.59 -21.77 5.91
C TYR A 620 13.38 -21.45 6.81
N PRO A 621 13.54 -21.44 8.14
CA PRO A 621 12.44 -21.16 9.07
C PRO A 621 11.97 -19.69 9.06
N ARG A 622 12.65 -18.82 8.31
CA ARG A 622 12.37 -17.38 8.26
C ARG A 622 11.88 -17.01 6.87
N SER A 623 10.74 -16.34 6.78
CA SER A 623 10.09 -16.05 5.52
C SER A 623 10.67 -14.80 4.85
N ASN A 624 10.99 -13.79 5.66
CA ASN A 624 11.51 -12.50 5.23
C ASN A 624 12.95 -12.27 5.74
N ILE A 625 13.75 -11.52 4.97
CA ILE A 625 15.09 -11.10 5.42
C ILE A 625 15.02 -10.23 6.68
N LYS A 626 13.94 -9.47 6.88
CA LYS A 626 13.71 -8.66 8.10
C LYS A 626 13.54 -9.49 9.37
N GLU A 627 13.32 -10.80 9.25
CA GLU A 627 13.33 -11.73 10.39
C GLU A 627 14.74 -12.27 10.68
N THR A 628 15.73 -11.93 9.85
CA THR A 628 17.12 -12.33 10.09
C THR A 628 17.75 -11.42 11.14
N PRO A 629 18.49 -11.97 12.13
CA PRO A 629 19.00 -11.15 13.23
C PRO A 629 20.00 -10.07 12.78
N CYS A 630 20.80 -10.34 11.75
CA CYS A 630 21.82 -9.41 11.25
C CYS A 630 21.96 -9.56 9.74
N TRP A 631 21.72 -8.48 9.00
CA TRP A 631 21.85 -8.48 7.55
C TRP A 631 22.25 -7.10 7.03
N ILE A 632 22.71 -7.05 5.78
CA ILE A 632 23.04 -5.83 5.07
C ILE A 632 22.30 -5.75 3.75
N GLU A 633 22.00 -4.52 3.35
CA GLU A 633 21.53 -4.18 2.02
C GLU A 633 22.63 -3.41 1.29
N ILE A 634 22.92 -3.80 0.06
CA ILE A 634 23.89 -3.14 -0.82
C ILE A 634 23.12 -2.55 -1.99
N GLN A 635 23.10 -1.22 -2.08
CA GLN A 635 22.49 -0.50 -3.19
C GLN A 635 23.59 -0.06 -4.18
N LEU A 636 23.38 -0.36 -5.46
CA LEU A 636 24.33 -0.07 -6.54
C LEU A 636 23.93 1.21 -7.27
N PHE A 637 24.84 2.18 -7.38
CA PHE A 637 24.49 3.51 -7.90
C PHE A 637 24.47 3.61 -9.42
N ARG A 638 25.39 2.94 -10.14
CA ARG A 638 25.38 3.00 -11.61
C ARG A 638 24.14 2.33 -12.23
N PRO A 639 23.67 1.16 -11.79
CA PRO A 639 22.44 0.56 -12.29
C PRO A 639 21.23 1.43 -11.93
N LEU A 640 21.22 2.06 -10.75
CA LEU A 640 20.17 2.99 -10.35
C LEU A 640 20.13 4.24 -11.24
N GLN A 641 21.28 4.79 -11.62
CA GLN A 641 21.37 5.89 -12.59
C GLN A 641 20.80 5.46 -13.95
N LEU A 642 21.22 4.30 -14.46
CA LEU A 642 20.73 3.77 -15.74
C LEU A 642 19.23 3.48 -15.71
N LEU A 643 18.70 2.99 -14.59
CA LEU A 643 17.27 2.79 -14.39
C LEU A 643 16.52 4.13 -14.45
N ASN A 644 17.02 5.17 -13.78
CA ASN A 644 16.41 6.50 -13.84
C ASN A 644 16.41 7.06 -15.27
N GLU A 645 17.53 6.91 -16.00
CA GLU A 645 17.63 7.31 -17.41
C GLU A 645 16.65 6.54 -18.29
N LEU A 646 16.56 5.22 -18.10
CA LEU A 646 15.63 4.36 -18.81
C LEU A 646 14.17 4.74 -18.55
N LEU A 647 13.83 5.16 -17.33
CA LEU A 647 12.48 5.62 -17.01
C LEU A 647 12.18 7.03 -17.55
N SER A 648 13.20 7.87 -17.72
CA SER A 648 13.07 9.23 -18.27
C SER A 648 13.08 9.31 -19.80
N SER A 649 13.56 8.27 -20.49
CA SER A 649 13.57 8.19 -21.96
C SER A 649 12.20 7.70 -22.44
N ASN A 650 11.48 8.61 -23.11
CA ASN A 650 10.16 8.38 -23.71
C ASN A 650 10.19 7.30 -24.79
#